data_AF-A0A8I0GH81-F1
#
_entry.id   AF-A0A8I0GH81-F1
#
_cell.length_a   1.000
_cell.length_b   1.000
_cell.length_c   1.000
_cell.angle_alpha   90.00
_cell.angle_beta   90.00
_cell.angle_gamma   90.00
#
_symmetry.space_group_name_H-M   'P 1'
#
loop_
_entity.id
_entity.type
_entity.pdbx_description
1 polymer ?
#
loop_
_entity_poly.entity_id
_entity_poly.type
_entity_poly.pdbx_seq_one_letter_code
_entity_poly.pdbx_strand_id
1 'polypeptide(L)'
;MRLRFLKRARRLIVPAYGSTTATEHVARGDAARARRDWAAAAAAYRAAVEERPELVSIWVQLGHAQKEQSAFAQAIEAYSEAVRLKPELAEAHVFMAHIYKQLGRNELSILHFLKALHAGEKAPQEGDELLRLLAQRAHKDRAALIAQLRTLFEGLPSRAGEAPLLGQIRKVITEDMAPSGADAEPTGKLPPLVFDISDLISYYANARLPTGIQRVQIETIEGALTREADREIRLCCFIDGRDDWLELPIERMRSIAKLSTASGDRFAPEWIEAVAGLRLFLSLTDPFDFPHGSSLINLGTSWWLQNYFLYVRHAKQTRGIRYIPFVHDMIPIMTPEHCTRGLTQDFISWVIGVFDHADHFLVNSQATKRDLLTVAATLGHQLDADDVAVIPLDTDFRKPGVAELPDSALDRWKLKPGGFVLFVSTIESRKGHLIAFDAWAELIRRHGADAVPQFVCVGNRGWLNDQIYARIAEDDVLAAKVSMLSRLSDEELALLYRTCLFTIYPSLYEGWGLPVTESLSYGKVPLISDAASLPEAGGDFAIYAKAGSVEALTGAAETLILDADHRTAAEARIVSGFRPRAWSDLATQIAGELDRFAARDAHKGIVVPPPLTAKIGRWHPLARNESIRIWKGMRTGEGFRSNLAWHWPEDRGCRVQADGGELLVRLEGPHPRLRVLFNLSGDEHALALWSLRCGDVAMGGDLHMREHKWINFEIPAADATHDVRIEIDARPASDGVVITYFVCGFFLHAVDDVVARQDFLEAITLNRLDSLNAFGEDDAARMTG
;
A
#
# COMPACT_ATOMS: atom_id res chain seq x y z
N MET A 1 -25.89 42.71 -78.94
CA MET A 1 -26.50 41.75 -79.87
C MET A 1 -26.02 40.35 -79.50
N ARG A 2 -26.90 39.54 -78.86
CA ARG A 2 -26.91 38.04 -78.75
C ARG A 2 -25.66 37.34 -78.12
N LEU A 3 -25.71 36.25 -77.36
CA LEU A 3 -26.72 35.41 -76.70
C LEU A 3 -25.94 34.44 -75.75
N ARG A 4 -26.49 34.16 -74.56
CA ARG A 4 -26.50 32.90 -73.76
C ARG A 4 -25.35 31.86 -73.91
N PHE A 5 -24.80 31.39 -72.78
CA PHE A 5 -25.22 30.10 -72.16
C PHE A 5 -24.71 29.94 -70.71
N LEU A 6 -25.65 29.71 -69.79
CA LEU A 6 -25.44 29.18 -68.45
C LEU A 6 -24.93 27.72 -68.52
N LYS A 7 -24.05 27.33 -67.60
CA LYS A 7 -24.22 26.09 -66.81
C LYS A 7 -23.71 26.31 -65.39
N ARG A 8 -24.66 26.48 -64.46
CA ARG A 8 -24.49 26.37 -63.00
C ARG A 8 -24.10 24.93 -62.68
N ALA A 9 -22.89 24.69 -62.21
CA ALA A 9 -22.60 23.54 -61.37
C ALA A 9 -22.94 23.94 -59.92
N ARG A 10 -24.18 23.70 -59.48
CA ARG A 10 -24.49 23.64 -58.05
C ARG A 10 -23.71 22.45 -57.50
N ARG A 11 -22.58 22.68 -56.82
CA ARG A 11 -22.06 21.68 -55.88
C ARG A 11 -23.19 21.41 -54.89
N LEU A 12 -23.78 20.22 -54.92
CA LEU A 12 -24.62 19.76 -53.83
C LEU A 12 -23.73 19.73 -52.59
N ILE A 13 -23.91 20.70 -51.69
CA ILE A 13 -23.38 20.60 -50.33
C ILE A 13 -24.22 19.50 -49.69
N VAL A 14 -23.67 18.29 -49.62
CA VAL A 14 -24.26 17.22 -48.83
C VAL A 14 -24.04 17.62 -47.37
N PRO A 15 -25.11 17.83 -46.57
CA PRO A 15 -24.96 18.17 -45.16
C PRO A 15 -24.15 17.08 -44.45
N ALA A 16 -23.25 17.47 -43.56
CA ALA A 16 -22.32 16.54 -42.90
C ALA A 16 -23.05 15.39 -42.17
N TYR A 17 -24.25 15.67 -41.66
CA TYR A 17 -25.11 14.70 -40.98
C TYR A 17 -26.36 14.34 -41.79
N GLY A 18 -26.33 14.52 -43.12
CA GLY A 18 -27.41 14.19 -44.06
C GLY A 18 -28.69 15.04 -43.98
N SER A 19 -28.81 15.92 -42.98
CA SER A 19 -29.78 17.02 -42.95
C SER A 19 -29.10 18.34 -42.58
N THR A 20 -29.52 19.43 -43.21
CA THR A 20 -29.05 20.79 -42.88
C THR A 20 -29.42 21.14 -41.45
N THR A 21 -30.65 20.85 -41.03
CA THR A 21 -31.17 21.13 -39.69
C THR A 21 -30.42 20.35 -38.62
N ALA A 22 -30.22 19.03 -38.83
CA ALA A 22 -29.40 18.22 -37.93
C ALA A 22 -27.94 18.71 -37.86
N THR A 23 -27.38 19.16 -38.99
CA THR A 23 -26.02 19.72 -39.03
C THR A 23 -25.93 21.03 -38.24
N GLU A 24 -26.95 21.89 -38.30
CA GLU A 24 -27.04 23.11 -37.50
C GLU A 24 -27.20 22.80 -36.01
N HIS A 25 -28.04 21.81 -35.65
CA HIS A 25 -28.20 21.35 -34.28
C HIS A 25 -26.90 20.81 -33.69
N VAL A 26 -26.17 19.96 -34.42
CA VAL A 26 -24.86 19.46 -33.98
C VAL A 26 -23.85 20.60 -33.80
N ALA A 27 -23.76 21.52 -34.77
CA ALA A 27 -22.85 22.66 -34.68
C ALA A 27 -23.15 23.57 -33.48
N ARG A 28 -24.44 23.79 -33.18
CA ARG A 28 -24.87 24.50 -31.97
C ARG A 28 -24.48 23.75 -30.69
N GLY A 29 -24.66 22.43 -30.67
CA GLY A 29 -24.26 21.57 -29.56
C GLY A 29 -22.76 21.62 -29.31
N ASP A 30 -21.94 21.50 -30.36
CA ASP A 30 -20.48 21.58 -30.27
C ASP A 30 -20.00 22.95 -29.79
N ALA A 31 -20.62 24.04 -30.27
CA ALA A 31 -20.31 25.39 -29.81
C ALA A 31 -20.68 25.60 -28.33
N ALA A 32 -21.82 25.05 -27.87
CA ALA A 32 -22.22 25.10 -26.46
C ALA A 32 -21.28 24.28 -25.58
N ARG A 33 -20.91 23.07 -26.02
CA ARG A 33 -19.95 22.19 -25.36
C ARG A 33 -18.57 22.86 -25.20
N ALA A 34 -18.10 23.57 -26.23
CA ALA A 34 -16.84 24.31 -26.16
C ALA A 34 -16.86 25.43 -25.10
N ARG A 35 -18.03 25.99 -24.80
CA ARG A 35 -18.25 26.96 -23.72
C ARG A 35 -18.56 26.32 -22.36
N ARG A 36 -18.56 24.99 -22.27
CA ARG A 36 -19.03 24.21 -21.10
C ARG A 36 -20.47 24.52 -20.68
N ASP A 37 -21.30 24.98 -21.62
CA ASP A 37 -22.74 25.14 -21.43
C ASP A 37 -23.43 23.80 -21.73
N TRP A 38 -23.40 22.91 -20.74
CA TRP A 38 -23.85 21.52 -20.89
C TRP A 38 -25.35 21.41 -21.13
N ALA A 39 -26.15 22.30 -20.55
CA ALA A 39 -27.59 22.34 -20.74
C ALA A 39 -27.97 22.69 -22.19
N ALA A 40 -27.36 23.76 -22.74
CA ALA A 40 -27.58 24.12 -24.14
C ALA A 40 -27.02 23.07 -25.11
N ALA A 41 -25.88 22.44 -24.77
CA ALA A 41 -25.31 21.36 -25.55
C ALA A 41 -26.25 20.15 -25.62
N ALA A 42 -26.78 19.69 -24.47
CA ALA A 42 -27.71 18.58 -24.40
C ALA A 42 -29.01 18.86 -25.18
N ALA A 43 -29.57 20.07 -25.08
CA ALA A 43 -30.76 20.44 -25.84
C ALA A 43 -30.52 20.41 -27.35
N ALA A 44 -29.37 20.92 -27.81
CA ALA A 44 -29.03 20.95 -29.23
C ALA A 44 -28.71 19.55 -29.78
N TYR A 45 -27.98 18.71 -29.03
CA TYR A 45 -27.74 17.32 -29.44
C TYR A 45 -29.02 16.48 -29.43
N ARG A 46 -29.93 16.69 -28.47
CA ARG A 46 -31.25 16.03 -28.44
C ARG A 46 -32.04 16.34 -29.71
N ALA A 47 -32.14 17.61 -30.10
CA ALA A 47 -32.82 18.00 -31.34
C ALA A 47 -32.18 17.35 -32.58
N ALA A 48 -30.85 17.20 -32.61
CA ALA A 48 -30.16 16.52 -33.71
C ALA A 48 -30.52 15.03 -33.81
N VAL A 49 -30.61 14.31 -32.69
CA VAL A 49 -30.93 12.87 -32.69
C VAL A 49 -32.43 12.58 -32.81
N GLU A 50 -33.30 13.51 -32.40
CA GLU A 50 -34.74 13.43 -32.70
C GLU A 50 -35.01 13.52 -34.20
N GLU A 51 -34.22 14.34 -34.92
CA GLU A 51 -34.30 14.43 -36.37
C GLU A 51 -33.61 13.26 -37.08
N ARG A 52 -32.45 12.84 -36.57
CA ARG A 52 -31.62 11.76 -37.13
C ARG A 52 -31.19 10.78 -36.03
N PRO A 53 -32.04 9.79 -35.71
CA PRO A 53 -31.79 8.84 -34.64
C PRO A 53 -30.60 7.92 -34.86
N GLU A 54 -30.08 7.79 -36.08
CA GLU A 54 -28.95 6.92 -36.42
C GLU A 54 -27.57 7.52 -36.08
N LEU A 55 -27.51 8.76 -35.60
CA LEU A 55 -26.26 9.47 -35.31
C LEU A 55 -25.59 8.99 -34.01
N VAL A 56 -24.93 7.83 -34.05
CA VAL A 56 -24.28 7.18 -32.90
C VAL A 56 -23.36 8.12 -32.12
N SER A 57 -22.49 8.87 -32.81
CA SER A 57 -21.57 9.80 -32.15
C SER A 57 -22.30 10.93 -31.42
N ILE A 58 -23.47 11.36 -31.90
CA ILE A 58 -24.24 12.44 -31.28
C ILE A 58 -25.01 11.93 -30.07
N TRP A 59 -25.49 10.67 -30.08
CA TRP A 59 -26.01 10.02 -28.88
C TRP A 59 -24.98 9.96 -27.75
N VAL A 60 -23.71 9.62 -28.06
CA VAL A 60 -22.62 9.66 -27.08
C VAL A 60 -22.40 11.10 -26.55
N GLN A 61 -22.38 12.10 -27.43
CA GLN A 61 -22.20 13.50 -27.02
C GLN A 61 -23.38 14.04 -26.20
N LEU A 62 -24.60 13.59 -26.46
CA LEU A 62 -25.78 13.87 -25.64
C LEU A 62 -25.61 13.27 -24.24
N GLY A 63 -25.22 12.00 -24.15
CA GLY A 63 -24.92 11.33 -22.88
C GLY A 63 -23.83 12.06 -22.08
N HIS A 64 -22.76 12.51 -22.74
CA HIS A 64 -21.72 13.33 -22.12
C HIS A 64 -22.27 14.63 -21.53
N ALA A 65 -23.02 15.39 -22.33
CA ALA A 65 -23.59 16.65 -21.88
C ALA A 65 -24.56 16.46 -20.71
N GLN A 66 -25.31 15.36 -20.66
CA GLN A 66 -26.22 15.04 -19.55
C GLN A 66 -25.46 14.57 -18.30
N LYS A 67 -24.39 13.78 -18.45
CA LYS A 67 -23.51 13.37 -17.35
C LYS A 67 -22.90 14.57 -16.64
N GLU A 68 -22.38 15.54 -17.38
CA GLU A 68 -21.79 16.78 -16.80
C GLU A 68 -22.82 17.65 -16.07
N GLN A 69 -24.12 17.43 -16.31
CA GLN A 69 -25.22 18.05 -15.57
C GLN A 69 -25.68 17.21 -14.35
N SER A 70 -25.01 16.10 -14.05
CA SER A 70 -25.46 15.08 -13.08
C SER A 70 -26.85 14.48 -13.42
N ALA A 71 -27.29 14.59 -14.67
CA ALA A 71 -28.54 14.01 -15.17
C ALA A 71 -28.33 12.54 -15.61
N PHE A 72 -27.97 11.70 -14.63
CA PHE A 72 -27.46 10.34 -14.88
C PHE A 72 -28.45 9.41 -15.58
N ALA A 73 -29.74 9.48 -15.24
CA ALA A 73 -30.76 8.63 -15.86
C ALA A 73 -30.88 8.91 -17.37
N GLN A 74 -30.92 10.19 -17.75
CA GLN A 74 -30.95 10.61 -19.15
C GLN A 74 -29.64 10.25 -19.87
N ALA A 75 -28.49 10.43 -19.20
CA ALA A 75 -27.21 10.06 -19.77
C ALA A 75 -27.14 8.56 -20.10
N ILE A 76 -27.60 7.69 -19.19
CA ILE A 76 -27.70 6.24 -19.40
C ILE A 76 -28.61 5.93 -20.59
N GLU A 77 -29.76 6.60 -20.71
CA GLU A 77 -30.68 6.44 -21.84
C GLU A 77 -29.99 6.77 -23.18
N ALA A 78 -29.30 7.92 -23.25
CA ALA A 78 -28.59 8.33 -24.46
C ALA A 78 -27.45 7.36 -24.83
N TYR A 79 -26.67 6.88 -23.86
CA TYR A 79 -25.64 5.87 -24.12
C TYR A 79 -26.24 4.50 -24.51
N SER A 80 -27.38 4.13 -23.93
CA SER A 80 -28.07 2.88 -24.26
C SER A 80 -28.56 2.91 -25.72
N GLU A 81 -29.04 4.05 -26.20
CA GLU A 81 -29.38 4.23 -27.62
C GLU A 81 -28.14 4.15 -28.52
N ALA A 82 -27.02 4.76 -28.13
CA ALA A 82 -25.77 4.62 -28.87
C ALA A 82 -25.32 3.15 -29.02
N VAL A 83 -25.39 2.37 -27.93
CA VAL A 83 -25.07 0.94 -27.92
C VAL A 83 -26.11 0.13 -28.69
N ARG A 84 -27.40 0.49 -28.65
CA ARG A 84 -28.44 -0.19 -29.43
C ARG A 84 -28.17 -0.08 -30.94
N LEU A 85 -27.67 1.07 -31.39
CA LEU A 85 -27.30 1.32 -32.78
C LEU A 85 -25.96 0.69 -33.15
N LYS A 86 -25.02 0.63 -32.21
CA LYS A 86 -23.68 0.06 -32.38
C LYS A 86 -23.28 -0.79 -31.16
N PRO A 87 -23.64 -2.08 -31.12
CA PRO A 87 -23.43 -2.94 -29.95
C PRO A 87 -21.96 -3.09 -29.52
N GLU A 88 -21.02 -2.95 -30.45
CA GLU A 88 -19.57 -3.02 -30.21
C GLU A 88 -18.95 -1.69 -29.73
N LEU A 89 -19.77 -0.68 -29.38
CA LEU A 89 -19.30 0.61 -28.89
C LEU A 89 -18.81 0.52 -27.42
N ALA A 90 -17.58 0.06 -27.23
CA ALA A 90 -16.95 -0.12 -25.91
C ALA A 90 -17.00 1.14 -25.02
N GLU A 91 -16.76 2.32 -25.61
CA GLU A 91 -16.73 3.60 -24.92
C GLU A 91 -18.06 3.94 -24.21
N ALA A 92 -19.20 3.69 -24.86
CA ALA A 92 -20.50 3.94 -24.24
C ALA A 92 -20.78 2.97 -23.07
N HIS A 93 -20.30 1.73 -23.15
CA HIS A 93 -20.33 0.81 -22.02
C HIS A 93 -19.50 1.31 -20.85
N VAL A 94 -18.30 1.83 -21.08
CA VAL A 94 -17.46 2.43 -20.02
C VAL A 94 -18.14 3.61 -19.35
N PHE A 95 -18.76 4.51 -20.10
CA PHE A 95 -19.46 5.64 -19.50
C PHE A 95 -20.65 5.20 -18.64
N MET A 96 -21.42 4.22 -19.09
CA MET A 96 -22.48 3.63 -18.28
C MET A 96 -21.92 2.95 -17.03
N ALA A 97 -20.81 2.21 -17.15
CA ALA A 97 -20.17 1.55 -16.01
C ALA A 97 -19.73 2.54 -14.93
N HIS A 98 -19.11 3.65 -15.34
CA HIS A 98 -18.72 4.74 -14.43
C HIS A 98 -19.91 5.42 -13.75
N ILE A 99 -20.99 5.68 -14.49
CA ILE A 99 -22.21 6.25 -13.91
C ILE A 99 -22.81 5.26 -12.88
N TYR A 100 -22.92 3.98 -13.22
CA TYR A 100 -23.44 2.98 -12.30
C TYR A 100 -22.59 2.83 -11.04
N LYS A 101 -21.25 2.87 -11.18
CA LYS A 101 -20.32 2.92 -10.05
C LYS A 101 -20.59 4.13 -9.16
N GLN A 102 -20.73 5.32 -9.75
CA GLN A 102 -21.03 6.55 -9.00
C GLN A 102 -22.37 6.49 -8.27
N LEU A 103 -23.34 5.74 -8.81
CA LEU A 103 -24.64 5.48 -8.21
C LEU A 103 -24.64 4.32 -7.20
N GLY A 104 -23.48 3.69 -6.93
CA GLY A 104 -23.37 2.51 -6.05
C GLY A 104 -23.96 1.21 -6.63
N ARG A 105 -24.31 1.19 -7.92
CA ARG A 105 -24.89 0.03 -8.62
C ARG A 105 -23.79 -0.86 -9.20
N ASN A 106 -22.99 -1.47 -8.33
CA ASN A 106 -21.78 -2.20 -8.70
C ASN A 106 -22.03 -3.36 -9.67
N GLU A 107 -23.14 -4.09 -9.53
CA GLU A 107 -23.46 -5.22 -10.43
C GLU A 107 -23.64 -4.77 -11.88
N LEU A 108 -24.35 -3.65 -12.08
CA LEU A 108 -24.52 -3.05 -13.40
C LEU A 108 -23.19 -2.47 -13.90
N SER A 109 -22.38 -1.89 -13.01
CA SER A 109 -21.05 -1.41 -13.37
C SER A 109 -20.15 -2.54 -13.89
N ILE A 110 -20.07 -3.66 -13.16
CA ILE A 110 -19.33 -4.88 -13.54
C ILE A 110 -19.83 -5.39 -14.89
N LEU A 111 -21.14 -5.52 -15.08
CA LEU A 111 -21.71 -5.97 -16.35
C LEU A 111 -21.26 -5.09 -17.53
N HIS A 112 -21.31 -3.77 -17.36
CA HIS A 112 -20.94 -2.84 -18.42
C HIS A 112 -19.42 -2.81 -18.67
N PHE A 113 -18.57 -2.98 -17.67
CA PHE A 113 -17.13 -3.20 -17.88
C PHE A 113 -16.84 -4.51 -18.60
N LEU A 114 -17.52 -5.61 -18.25
CA LEU A 114 -17.41 -6.88 -18.97
C LEU A 114 -17.82 -6.73 -20.45
N LYS A 115 -18.92 -6.01 -20.73
CA LYS A 115 -19.34 -5.68 -22.10
C LYS A 115 -18.31 -4.82 -22.84
N ALA A 116 -17.72 -3.82 -22.18
CA ALA A 116 -16.68 -2.98 -22.76
C ALA A 116 -15.41 -3.77 -23.12
N LEU A 117 -14.93 -4.63 -22.23
CA LEU A 117 -13.81 -5.53 -22.47
C LEU A 117 -14.13 -6.56 -23.55
N HIS A 118 -15.38 -7.00 -23.61
CA HIS A 118 -15.84 -7.93 -24.63
C HIS A 118 -15.83 -7.26 -26.01
N ALA A 119 -16.15 -5.97 -26.12
CA ALA A 119 -16.29 -5.20 -27.37
C ALA A 119 -15.00 -4.98 -28.21
N GLY A 120 -13.81 -5.39 -27.73
CA GLY A 120 -12.61 -5.71 -28.55
C GLY A 120 -11.81 -4.55 -29.15
N GLU A 121 -10.59 -4.88 -29.64
CA GLU A 121 -9.46 -4.12 -30.26
C GLU A 121 -9.08 -2.69 -29.81
N LYS A 122 -9.97 -1.94 -29.18
CA LYS A 122 -9.68 -0.72 -28.41
C LYS A 122 -10.32 -0.81 -27.03
N ALA A 123 -10.29 -2.00 -26.43
CA ALA A 123 -10.77 -2.18 -25.07
C ALA A 123 -10.03 -1.17 -24.16
N PRO A 124 -10.74 -0.28 -23.47
CA PRO A 124 -10.12 0.72 -22.60
C PRO A 124 -9.40 0.03 -21.43
N GLN A 125 -8.45 0.73 -20.79
CA GLN A 125 -7.64 0.22 -19.67
C GLN A 125 -8.46 0.03 -18.37
N GLU A 126 -9.63 -0.58 -18.48
CA GLU A 126 -10.62 -0.73 -17.39
C GLU A 126 -10.50 -2.08 -16.69
N GLY A 127 -9.51 -2.91 -17.05
CA GLY A 127 -9.27 -4.18 -16.38
C GLY A 127 -8.98 -4.00 -14.89
N ASP A 128 -8.20 -2.98 -14.53
CA ASP A 128 -7.92 -2.64 -13.14
C ASP A 128 -9.18 -2.19 -12.40
N GLU A 129 -10.05 -1.40 -13.05
CA GLU A 129 -11.30 -0.94 -12.44
C GLU A 129 -12.29 -2.09 -12.24
N LEU A 130 -12.42 -3.01 -13.21
CA LEU A 130 -13.20 -4.23 -13.05
C LEU A 130 -12.66 -5.08 -11.88
N LEU A 131 -11.35 -5.28 -11.80
CA LEU A 131 -10.72 -6.03 -10.70
C LEU A 131 -10.98 -5.37 -9.34
N ARG A 132 -10.96 -4.03 -9.29
CA ARG A 132 -11.30 -3.24 -8.09
C ARG A 132 -12.77 -3.43 -7.69
N LEU A 133 -13.70 -3.41 -8.63
CA LEU A 133 -15.13 -3.65 -8.33
C LEU A 133 -15.39 -5.08 -7.86
N LEU A 134 -14.72 -6.07 -8.45
CA LEU A 134 -14.80 -7.47 -8.00
C LEU A 134 -14.21 -7.66 -6.59
N ALA A 135 -13.16 -6.90 -6.27
CA ALA A 135 -12.60 -6.81 -4.92
C ALA A 135 -13.57 -6.14 -3.94
N GLN A 136 -14.16 -4.99 -4.30
CA GLN A 136 -15.05 -4.19 -3.42
C GLN A 136 -16.48 -4.73 -3.30
N ARG A 137 -16.72 -6.00 -3.64
CA ARG A 137 -18.04 -6.62 -3.59
C ARG A 137 -18.61 -6.62 -2.16
N ALA A 138 -19.93 -6.45 -2.05
CA ALA A 138 -20.63 -6.46 -0.77
C ALA A 138 -20.59 -7.83 -0.09
N HIS A 139 -20.78 -8.91 -0.87
CA HIS A 139 -20.70 -10.28 -0.37
C HIS A 139 -19.31 -10.85 -0.64
N LYS A 140 -18.53 -11.09 0.42
CA LYS A 140 -17.19 -11.68 0.29
C LYS A 140 -17.21 -13.16 -0.15
N ASP A 141 -18.39 -13.79 -0.19
CA ASP A 141 -18.63 -15.16 -0.69
C ASP A 141 -18.30 -15.28 -2.19
N ARG A 142 -17.32 -16.12 -2.48
CA ARG A 142 -16.86 -16.43 -3.83
C ARG A 142 -17.87 -17.23 -4.64
N ALA A 143 -18.57 -18.19 -4.07
CA ALA A 143 -19.53 -19.02 -4.80
C ALA A 143 -20.69 -18.16 -5.32
N ALA A 144 -21.18 -17.22 -4.51
CA ALA A 144 -22.18 -16.24 -4.90
C ALA A 144 -21.68 -15.36 -6.07
N LEU A 145 -20.44 -14.85 -5.98
CA LEU A 145 -19.83 -14.05 -7.04
C LEU A 145 -19.63 -14.85 -8.34
N ILE A 146 -19.18 -16.10 -8.26
CA ILE A 146 -19.02 -16.96 -9.44
C ILE A 146 -20.37 -17.21 -10.10
N ALA A 147 -21.43 -17.47 -9.32
CA ALA A 147 -22.78 -17.62 -9.84
C ALA A 147 -23.23 -16.35 -10.58
N GLN A 148 -23.00 -15.18 -9.98
CA GLN A 148 -23.29 -13.88 -10.60
C GLN A 148 -22.51 -13.70 -11.91
N LEU A 149 -21.20 -13.92 -11.90
CA LEU A 149 -20.35 -13.80 -13.09
C LEU A 149 -20.83 -14.75 -14.19
N ARG A 150 -21.18 -16.01 -13.87
CA ARG A 150 -21.75 -16.96 -14.85
C ARG A 150 -22.98 -16.39 -15.52
N THR A 151 -23.94 -15.87 -14.76
CA THR A 151 -25.14 -15.22 -15.31
C THR A 151 -24.79 -14.02 -16.19
N LEU A 152 -23.83 -13.17 -15.78
CA LEU A 152 -23.38 -12.05 -16.61
C LEU A 152 -22.71 -12.50 -17.92
N PHE A 153 -22.02 -13.64 -17.92
CA PHE A 153 -21.34 -14.21 -19.09
C PHE A 153 -22.25 -15.00 -20.03
N GLU A 154 -23.45 -15.42 -19.62
CA GLU A 154 -24.42 -16.09 -20.50
C GLU A 154 -24.72 -15.27 -21.77
N GLY A 155 -24.72 -13.93 -21.64
CA GLY A 155 -24.90 -12.99 -22.76
C GLY A 155 -23.62 -12.55 -23.48
N LEU A 156 -22.44 -13.09 -23.12
CA LEU A 156 -21.13 -12.66 -23.61
C LEU A 156 -20.28 -13.89 -24.02
N PRO A 157 -20.56 -14.54 -25.17
CA PRO A 157 -19.79 -15.69 -25.63
C PRO A 157 -18.32 -15.32 -25.91
N SER A 158 -17.40 -16.27 -25.83
CA SER A 158 -15.99 -16.03 -26.18
C SER A 158 -15.85 -15.62 -27.64
N ARG A 159 -14.93 -14.69 -27.94
CA ARG A 159 -14.62 -14.29 -29.33
C ARG A 159 -13.15 -13.94 -29.52
N ALA A 160 -12.69 -13.96 -30.78
CA ALA A 160 -11.33 -13.59 -31.13
C ALA A 160 -11.05 -12.10 -30.79
N GLY A 161 -9.89 -11.82 -30.20
CA GLY A 161 -9.48 -10.46 -29.83
C GLY A 161 -10.14 -9.90 -28.56
N GLU A 162 -10.77 -10.73 -27.72
CA GLU A 162 -11.22 -10.30 -26.39
C GLU A 162 -10.02 -10.02 -25.46
N ALA A 163 -10.21 -9.14 -24.48
CA ALA A 163 -9.16 -8.80 -23.53
C ALA A 163 -8.68 -10.04 -22.74
N PRO A 164 -7.37 -10.22 -22.50
CA PRO A 164 -6.84 -11.39 -21.77
C PRO A 164 -7.52 -11.64 -20.43
N LEU A 165 -7.89 -10.58 -19.71
CA LEU A 165 -8.62 -10.65 -18.44
C LEU A 165 -9.95 -11.40 -18.55
N LEU A 166 -10.70 -11.26 -19.67
CA LEU A 166 -11.94 -12.01 -19.85
C LEU A 166 -11.68 -13.51 -19.98
N GLY A 167 -10.64 -13.90 -20.71
CA GLY A 167 -10.22 -15.30 -20.80
C GLY A 167 -9.84 -15.86 -19.41
N GLN A 168 -9.15 -15.07 -18.59
CA GLN A 168 -8.82 -15.44 -17.22
C GLN A 168 -10.07 -15.57 -16.34
N ILE A 169 -11.03 -14.64 -16.41
CA ILE A 169 -12.29 -14.74 -15.65
C ILE A 169 -13.09 -15.97 -16.10
N ARG A 170 -13.18 -16.23 -17.41
CA ARG A 170 -13.83 -17.42 -17.97
C ARG A 170 -13.20 -18.72 -17.45
N LYS A 171 -11.88 -18.73 -17.31
CA LYS A 171 -11.14 -19.84 -16.73
C LYS A 171 -11.50 -20.01 -15.24
N VAL A 172 -11.54 -18.94 -14.46
CA VAL A 172 -11.86 -19.03 -13.02
C VAL A 172 -13.32 -19.42 -12.76
N ILE A 173 -14.28 -19.01 -13.60
CA ILE A 173 -15.70 -19.41 -13.41
C ILE A 173 -15.94 -20.89 -13.77
N THR A 174 -15.05 -21.51 -14.55
CA THR A 174 -15.14 -22.93 -14.94
C THR A 174 -14.22 -23.83 -14.13
N GLU A 175 -13.11 -23.31 -13.60
CA GLU A 175 -12.21 -24.01 -12.69
C GLU A 175 -12.76 -24.01 -11.26
N ASP A 176 -12.71 -25.17 -10.61
CA ASP A 176 -12.89 -25.25 -9.18
C ASP A 176 -11.61 -24.78 -8.49
N MET A 177 -11.47 -23.47 -8.26
CA MET A 177 -10.34 -22.94 -7.48
C MET A 177 -10.57 -23.14 -5.97
N ALA A 178 -11.21 -24.24 -5.55
CA ALA A 178 -11.60 -24.48 -4.15
C ALA A 178 -10.48 -24.07 -3.18
N PRO A 179 -10.80 -23.36 -2.09
CA PRO A 179 -9.82 -23.10 -1.03
C PRO A 179 -9.28 -24.43 -0.52
N SER A 180 -7.98 -24.49 -0.24
CA SER A 180 -7.38 -25.67 0.37
C SER A 180 -7.86 -25.78 1.81
N GLY A 181 -8.81 -26.69 2.04
CA GLY A 181 -9.20 -27.28 3.33
C GLY A 181 -8.97 -26.43 4.59
N ALA A 182 -9.89 -25.49 4.89
CA ALA A 182 -9.91 -24.75 6.15
C ALA A 182 -10.40 -25.58 7.35
N ASP A 183 -11.08 -26.72 7.11
CA ASP A 183 -11.59 -27.63 8.14
C ASP A 183 -10.66 -28.82 8.43
N ALA A 184 -9.44 -28.84 7.88
CA ALA A 184 -8.46 -29.84 8.26
C ALA A 184 -7.93 -29.50 9.66
N GLU A 185 -8.07 -30.43 10.62
CA GLU A 185 -7.34 -30.32 11.89
C GLU A 185 -5.85 -30.09 11.60
N PRO A 186 -5.16 -29.24 12.40
CA PRO A 186 -3.74 -28.97 12.20
C PRO A 186 -2.99 -30.29 12.07
N THR A 187 -2.42 -30.51 10.88
CA THR A 187 -1.73 -31.77 10.56
C THR A 187 -0.37 -31.85 11.23
N GLY A 188 0.14 -30.71 11.72
CA GLY A 188 1.41 -30.56 12.43
C GLY A 188 1.29 -30.63 13.95
N LYS A 189 2.38 -31.02 14.62
CA LYS A 189 2.46 -31.10 16.09
C LYS A 189 2.65 -29.74 16.78
N LEU A 190 3.02 -28.72 16.01
CA LEU A 190 3.36 -27.38 16.48
C LEU A 190 2.37 -26.34 15.93
N PRO A 191 2.17 -25.20 16.62
CA PRO A 191 1.26 -24.15 16.16
C PRO A 191 1.60 -23.69 14.72
N PRO A 192 0.60 -23.52 13.84
CA PRO A 192 0.84 -23.07 12.47
C PRO A 192 1.48 -21.68 12.39
N LEU A 193 2.32 -21.47 11.38
CA LEU A 193 2.85 -20.14 11.04
C LEU A 193 2.11 -19.62 9.81
N VAL A 194 1.60 -18.41 9.93
CA VAL A 194 0.96 -17.69 8.84
C VAL A 194 1.87 -16.52 8.48
N PHE A 195 2.47 -16.55 7.29
CA PHE A 195 3.25 -15.41 6.81
C PHE A 195 2.35 -14.41 6.09
N ASP A 196 2.42 -13.16 6.51
CA ASP A 196 1.85 -12.04 5.78
C ASP A 196 2.85 -11.55 4.72
N ILE A 197 2.41 -11.63 3.46
CA ILE A 197 3.16 -11.22 2.27
C ILE A 197 2.48 -10.06 1.52
N SER A 198 1.65 -9.27 2.20
CA SER A 198 0.95 -8.10 1.62
C SER A 198 1.92 -7.13 0.94
N ASP A 199 3.07 -6.88 1.57
CA ASP A 199 4.15 -6.07 1.03
C ASP A 199 4.66 -6.60 -0.32
N LEU A 200 4.95 -7.90 -0.40
CA LEU A 200 5.43 -8.54 -1.62
C LEU A 200 4.41 -8.44 -2.76
N ILE A 201 3.13 -8.71 -2.46
CA ILE A 201 2.05 -8.68 -3.44
C ILE A 201 1.82 -7.26 -3.97
N SER A 202 1.77 -6.27 -3.08
CA SER A 202 1.65 -4.86 -3.49
C SER A 202 2.88 -4.36 -4.23
N TYR A 203 4.07 -4.82 -3.87
CA TYR A 203 5.30 -4.45 -4.57
C TYR A 203 5.26 -4.88 -6.05
N TYR A 204 4.72 -6.06 -6.34
CA TYR A 204 4.57 -6.58 -7.71
C TYR A 204 3.62 -5.76 -8.60
N ALA A 205 2.79 -4.89 -8.03
CA ALA A 205 2.01 -3.93 -8.81
C ALA A 205 2.88 -2.92 -9.55
N ASN A 206 4.04 -2.58 -9.00
CA ASN A 206 4.85 -1.44 -9.43
C ASN A 206 6.25 -1.84 -9.89
N ALA A 207 6.74 -3.00 -9.48
CA ALA A 207 8.07 -3.48 -9.80
C ALA A 207 8.08 -5.00 -10.02
N ARG A 208 9.00 -5.48 -10.85
CA ARG A 208 9.20 -6.91 -11.09
C ARG A 208 10.25 -7.48 -10.14
N LEU A 209 11.46 -6.93 -10.13
CA LEU A 209 12.57 -7.43 -9.32
C LEU A 209 12.38 -7.11 -7.82
N PRO A 210 12.34 -8.13 -6.93
CA PRO A 210 12.31 -7.93 -5.48
C PRO A 210 13.51 -7.12 -4.97
N THR A 211 13.27 -6.19 -4.03
CA THR A 211 14.34 -5.50 -3.28
C THR A 211 14.62 -6.18 -1.94
N GLY A 212 15.35 -5.51 -1.02
CA GLY A 212 15.77 -6.08 0.27
C GLY A 212 14.65 -6.74 1.07
N ILE A 213 13.58 -6.01 1.41
CA ILE A 213 12.49 -6.53 2.26
C ILE A 213 11.71 -7.66 1.54
N GLN A 214 11.46 -7.52 0.23
CA GLN A 214 10.78 -8.57 -0.54
C GLN A 214 11.63 -9.84 -0.68
N ARG A 215 12.95 -9.71 -0.84
CA ARG A 215 13.88 -10.85 -0.84
C ARG A 215 13.87 -11.56 0.51
N VAL A 216 13.94 -10.82 1.62
CA VAL A 216 13.84 -11.40 2.97
C VAL A 216 12.56 -12.21 3.12
N GLN A 217 11.41 -11.70 2.67
CA GLN A 217 10.15 -12.46 2.65
C GLN A 217 10.27 -13.75 1.85
N ILE A 218 10.64 -13.68 0.57
CA ILE A 218 10.71 -14.84 -0.32
C ILE A 218 11.65 -15.90 0.25
N GLU A 219 12.89 -15.51 0.54
CA GLU A 219 13.95 -16.45 0.89
C GLU A 219 13.74 -17.03 2.31
N THR A 220 13.20 -16.26 3.26
CA THR A 220 12.85 -16.78 4.59
C THR A 220 11.70 -17.77 4.53
N ILE A 221 10.66 -17.48 3.73
CA ILE A 221 9.52 -18.39 3.56
C ILE A 221 9.96 -19.68 2.85
N GLU A 222 10.76 -19.58 1.79
CA GLU A 222 11.35 -20.77 1.15
C GLU A 222 12.23 -21.56 2.13
N GLY A 223 13.05 -20.87 2.92
CA GLY A 223 13.84 -21.48 3.99
C GLY A 223 12.99 -22.26 4.98
N ALA A 224 11.87 -21.69 5.44
CA ALA A 224 10.94 -22.34 6.36
C ALA A 224 10.30 -23.59 5.75
N LEU A 225 9.85 -23.51 4.49
CA LEU A 225 9.22 -24.61 3.77
C LEU A 225 10.16 -25.82 3.56
N THR A 226 11.48 -25.60 3.53
CA THR A 226 12.46 -26.70 3.37
C THR A 226 12.76 -27.47 4.65
N ARG A 227 12.58 -26.87 5.84
CA ARG A 227 13.07 -27.44 7.12
C ARG A 227 11.99 -27.73 8.15
N GLU A 228 10.82 -27.09 8.07
CA GLU A 228 9.75 -27.21 9.05
C GLU A 228 8.68 -28.22 8.63
N ALA A 229 9.07 -29.44 8.22
CA ALA A 229 8.13 -30.43 7.68
C ALA A 229 7.02 -30.87 8.67
N ASP A 230 7.23 -30.70 9.98
CA ASP A 230 6.28 -31.05 11.06
C ASP A 230 5.38 -29.87 11.48
N ARG A 231 5.50 -28.70 10.81
CA ARG A 231 4.76 -27.48 11.12
C ARG A 231 4.04 -26.97 9.88
N GLU A 232 2.77 -26.65 10.06
CA GLU A 232 1.96 -26.09 8.99
C GLU A 232 2.37 -24.63 8.69
N ILE A 233 2.62 -24.34 7.43
CA ILE A 233 2.93 -22.99 6.92
C ILE A 233 1.83 -22.57 5.95
N ARG A 234 1.20 -21.41 6.20
CA ARG A 234 0.22 -20.78 5.30
C ARG A 234 0.64 -19.35 4.98
N LEU A 235 0.15 -18.81 3.87
CA LEU A 235 0.43 -17.44 3.45
C LEU A 235 -0.87 -16.65 3.33
N CYS A 236 -0.85 -15.41 3.77
CA CYS A 236 -1.96 -14.47 3.61
C CYS A 236 -1.48 -13.11 3.12
N CYS A 237 -2.39 -12.34 2.52
CA CYS A 237 -2.12 -10.95 2.14
C CYS A 237 -3.37 -10.08 2.13
N PHE A 238 -3.19 -8.79 2.38
CA PHE A 238 -4.09 -7.71 1.98
C PHE A 238 -3.79 -7.24 0.56
N ILE A 239 -4.82 -6.86 -0.18
CA ILE A 239 -4.70 -6.20 -1.49
C ILE A 239 -5.49 -4.89 -1.50
N ASP A 240 -5.13 -3.97 -2.39
CA ASP A 240 -5.91 -2.76 -2.60
C ASP A 240 -7.37 -3.09 -2.98
N GLY A 241 -8.32 -2.39 -2.36
CA GLY A 241 -9.75 -2.59 -2.55
C GLY A 241 -10.36 -3.80 -1.81
N ARG A 242 -9.58 -4.57 -1.03
CA ARG A 242 -10.09 -5.59 -0.09
C ARG A 242 -9.60 -5.29 1.31
N ASP A 243 -10.51 -4.91 2.19
CA ASP A 243 -10.27 -4.96 3.63
C ASP A 243 -10.54 -6.40 4.10
N ASP A 244 -9.60 -7.31 3.84
CA ASP A 244 -9.54 -8.65 4.44
C ASP A 244 -8.20 -9.33 4.18
N TRP A 245 -7.88 -10.32 5.00
CA TRP A 245 -6.82 -11.27 4.69
C TRP A 245 -7.30 -12.22 3.60
N LEU A 246 -6.42 -12.54 2.65
CA LEU A 246 -6.70 -13.46 1.55
C LEU A 246 -5.66 -14.57 1.54
N GLU A 247 -6.08 -15.82 1.35
CA GLU A 247 -5.15 -16.93 1.24
C GLU A 247 -4.34 -16.84 -0.06
N LEU A 248 -3.02 -17.03 0.03
CA LEU A 248 -2.21 -17.30 -1.15
C LEU A 248 -1.58 -18.69 -1.06
N PRO A 249 -1.95 -19.63 -1.95
CA PRO A 249 -1.27 -20.92 -2.01
C PRO A 249 0.23 -20.78 -2.28
N ILE A 250 1.04 -21.55 -1.55
CA ILE A 250 2.51 -21.53 -1.62
C ILE A 250 3.02 -21.66 -3.06
N GLU A 251 2.46 -22.57 -3.85
CA GLU A 251 2.89 -22.80 -5.23
C GLU A 251 2.63 -21.59 -6.15
N ARG A 252 1.60 -20.78 -5.85
CA ARG A 252 1.37 -19.51 -6.58
C ARG A 252 2.42 -18.47 -6.21
N MET A 253 2.77 -18.35 -4.92
CA MET A 253 3.85 -17.50 -4.46
C MET A 253 5.19 -17.88 -5.12
N ARG A 254 5.53 -19.18 -5.12
CA ARG A 254 6.73 -19.72 -5.80
C ARG A 254 6.77 -19.39 -7.27
N SER A 255 5.65 -19.62 -7.98
CA SER A 255 5.57 -19.36 -9.42
C SER A 255 5.81 -17.90 -9.74
N ILE A 256 5.18 -16.96 -9.01
CA ILE A 256 5.37 -15.53 -9.26
C ILE A 256 6.76 -15.05 -8.83
N ALA A 257 7.30 -15.54 -7.71
CA ALA A 257 8.64 -15.20 -7.23
C ALA A 257 9.74 -15.67 -8.20
N LYS A 258 9.63 -16.88 -8.76
CA LYS A 258 10.56 -17.37 -9.79
C LYS A 258 10.52 -16.52 -11.06
N LEU A 259 9.33 -16.07 -11.46
CA LEU A 259 9.16 -15.22 -12.64
C LEU A 259 9.70 -13.80 -12.40
N SER A 260 9.60 -13.31 -11.16
CA SER A 260 9.99 -11.96 -10.76
C SER A 260 11.51 -11.76 -10.78
N THR A 261 12.30 -12.79 -10.45
CA THR A 261 13.76 -12.74 -10.47
C THR A 261 14.38 -12.96 -11.85
N ALA A 262 13.63 -13.49 -12.82
CA ALA A 262 14.15 -13.86 -14.14
C ALA A 262 14.46 -12.66 -15.07
N SER A 263 13.85 -11.50 -14.84
CA SER A 263 14.07 -10.29 -15.65
C SER A 263 13.58 -9.04 -14.92
N GLY A 264 14.19 -7.89 -15.20
CA GLY A 264 13.75 -6.57 -14.73
C GLY A 264 12.64 -5.92 -15.57
N ASP A 265 12.24 -6.54 -16.68
CA ASP A 265 11.22 -5.98 -17.57
C ASP A 265 9.80 -6.18 -17.03
N ARG A 266 9.21 -5.09 -16.53
CA ARG A 266 7.84 -5.03 -16.00
C ARG A 266 6.76 -5.05 -17.10
N PHE A 267 7.14 -4.85 -18.36
CA PHE A 267 6.21 -4.82 -19.49
C PHE A 267 6.23 -6.13 -20.29
N ALA A 268 7.05 -7.09 -19.86
CA ALA A 268 7.09 -8.40 -20.47
C ALA A 268 5.70 -9.05 -20.40
N PRO A 269 5.15 -9.55 -21.52
CA PRO A 269 3.78 -10.06 -21.56
C PRO A 269 3.49 -11.14 -20.51
N GLU A 270 4.45 -12.03 -20.25
CA GLU A 270 4.32 -13.11 -19.27
C GLU A 270 4.23 -12.59 -17.83
N TRP A 271 4.90 -11.47 -17.52
CA TRP A 271 4.82 -10.83 -16.20
C TRP A 271 3.47 -10.15 -15.99
N ILE A 272 3.02 -9.39 -16.99
CA ILE A 272 1.70 -8.72 -16.97
C ILE A 272 0.60 -9.76 -16.78
N GLU A 273 0.65 -10.86 -17.55
CA GLU A 273 -0.34 -11.93 -17.46
C GLU A 273 -0.33 -12.60 -16.07
N ALA A 274 0.85 -12.90 -15.53
CA ALA A 274 0.98 -13.53 -14.21
C ALA A 274 0.48 -12.64 -13.07
N VAL A 275 0.82 -11.35 -13.07
CA VAL A 275 0.36 -10.40 -12.04
C VAL A 275 -1.14 -10.13 -12.17
N ALA A 276 -1.67 -9.98 -13.39
CA ALA A 276 -3.11 -9.81 -13.61
C ALA A 276 -3.89 -11.06 -13.15
N GLY A 277 -3.39 -12.25 -13.45
CA GLY A 277 -3.97 -13.51 -13.00
C GLY A 277 -3.93 -13.67 -11.47
N LEU A 278 -2.84 -13.25 -10.84
CA LEU A 278 -2.70 -13.23 -9.38
C LEU A 278 -3.68 -12.25 -8.73
N ARG A 279 -3.80 -11.03 -9.26
CA ARG A 279 -4.79 -10.04 -8.80
C ARG A 279 -6.21 -10.56 -8.93
N LEU A 280 -6.56 -11.15 -10.08
CA LEU A 280 -7.87 -11.75 -10.27
C LEU A 280 -8.12 -12.86 -9.26
N PHE A 281 -7.15 -13.76 -9.05
CA PHE A 281 -7.25 -14.82 -8.06
C PHE A 281 -7.56 -14.25 -6.67
N LEU A 282 -6.76 -13.29 -6.20
CA LEU A 282 -6.94 -12.67 -4.88
C LEU A 282 -8.27 -11.90 -4.79
N SER A 283 -8.63 -11.13 -5.82
CA SER A 283 -9.92 -10.45 -5.90
C SER A 283 -11.08 -11.42 -5.74
N LEU A 284 -10.98 -12.66 -6.23
CA LEU A 284 -12.04 -13.66 -6.13
C LEU A 284 -11.94 -14.54 -4.87
N THR A 285 -10.82 -14.49 -4.14
CA THR A 285 -10.58 -15.34 -2.96
C THR A 285 -11.49 -14.95 -1.80
N ASP A 286 -11.97 -15.96 -1.06
CA ASP A 286 -12.72 -15.79 0.18
C ASP A 286 -11.82 -15.21 1.29
N PRO A 287 -12.38 -14.57 2.33
CA PRO A 287 -11.62 -14.18 3.50
C PRO A 287 -10.79 -15.35 4.06
N PHE A 288 -9.53 -15.07 4.37
CA PHE A 288 -8.61 -16.06 4.92
C PHE A 288 -9.05 -16.45 6.32
N ASP A 289 -9.15 -17.75 6.52
CA ASP A 289 -9.58 -18.30 7.78
C ASP A 289 -8.39 -18.80 8.60
N PHE A 290 -8.01 -18.03 9.63
CA PHE A 290 -6.81 -18.31 10.41
C PHE A 290 -6.96 -19.61 11.20
N PRO A 291 -5.96 -20.52 11.16
CA PRO A 291 -5.90 -21.63 12.10
C PRO A 291 -5.87 -21.11 13.54
N HIS A 292 -6.59 -21.79 14.43
CA HIS A 292 -6.63 -21.41 15.84
C HIS A 292 -5.24 -21.45 16.48
N GLY A 293 -4.89 -20.42 17.24
CA GLY A 293 -3.61 -20.34 17.95
C GLY A 293 -2.37 -20.13 17.05
N SER A 294 -2.57 -19.86 15.76
CA SER A 294 -1.49 -19.62 14.82
C SER A 294 -0.71 -18.33 15.12
N SER A 295 0.52 -18.25 14.59
CA SER A 295 1.35 -17.06 14.65
C SER A 295 1.33 -16.34 13.31
N LEU A 296 0.77 -15.13 13.27
CA LEU A 296 0.83 -14.23 12.12
C LEU A 296 2.16 -13.48 12.13
N ILE A 297 3.03 -13.82 11.18
CA ILE A 297 4.36 -13.26 11.02
C ILE A 297 4.34 -12.25 9.86
N ASN A 298 4.50 -10.97 10.16
CA ASN A 298 4.62 -9.92 9.16
C ASN A 298 6.10 -9.64 8.88
N LEU A 299 6.66 -10.30 7.86
CA LEU A 299 8.06 -10.13 7.44
C LEU A 299 8.28 -8.88 6.57
N GLY A 300 7.21 -8.38 5.94
CA GLY A 300 7.24 -7.23 5.04
C GLY A 300 6.89 -5.90 5.73
N THR A 301 6.53 -4.89 4.95
CA THR A 301 5.95 -3.65 5.47
C THR A 301 4.43 -3.70 5.50
N SER A 302 3.83 -3.29 6.61
CA SER A 302 2.37 -3.18 6.77
C SER A 302 1.90 -1.76 7.12
N TRP A 303 2.81 -0.79 7.21
CA TRP A 303 2.49 0.53 7.76
C TRP A 303 1.58 1.39 6.89
N TRP A 304 1.50 1.13 5.59
CA TRP A 304 0.58 1.82 4.67
C TRP A 304 -0.79 1.14 4.60
N LEU A 305 -0.94 -0.06 5.14
CA LEU A 305 -2.20 -0.81 5.15
C LEU A 305 -3.13 -0.22 6.21
N GLN A 306 -4.14 0.51 5.73
CA GLN A 306 -5.19 1.01 6.61
C GLN A 306 -6.05 -0.17 7.11
N ASN A 307 -6.65 -0.02 8.29
CA ASN A 307 -7.43 -1.06 8.98
C ASN A 307 -6.65 -2.33 9.37
N TYR A 308 -5.35 -2.42 9.11
CA TYR A 308 -4.57 -3.62 9.42
C TYR A 308 -4.75 -4.08 10.87
N PHE A 309 -4.63 -3.17 11.85
CA PHE A 309 -4.77 -3.52 13.26
C PHE A 309 -6.21 -3.81 13.70
N LEU A 310 -7.21 -3.21 13.05
CA LEU A 310 -8.61 -3.61 13.21
C LEU A 310 -8.80 -5.11 12.89
N TYR A 311 -8.19 -5.60 11.80
CA TYR A 311 -8.25 -7.00 11.40
C TYR A 311 -7.37 -7.91 12.25
N VAL A 312 -6.17 -7.46 12.65
CA VAL A 312 -5.33 -8.19 13.62
C VAL A 312 -6.10 -8.40 14.93
N ARG A 313 -6.71 -7.35 15.49
CA ARG A 313 -7.53 -7.44 16.71
C ARG A 313 -8.71 -8.39 16.53
N HIS A 314 -9.41 -8.33 15.39
CA HIS A 314 -10.51 -9.25 15.09
C HIS A 314 -10.03 -10.71 15.05
N ALA A 315 -8.93 -11.00 14.34
CA ALA A 315 -8.36 -12.35 14.28
C ALA A 315 -7.85 -12.84 15.64
N LYS A 316 -7.30 -11.95 16.48
CA LYS A 316 -6.95 -12.28 17.87
C LYS A 316 -8.18 -12.68 18.67
N GLN A 317 -9.28 -11.93 18.54
CA GLN A 317 -10.54 -12.20 19.26
C GLN A 317 -11.22 -13.49 18.82
N THR A 318 -11.27 -13.76 17.51
CA THR A 318 -12.05 -14.88 16.96
C THR A 318 -11.25 -16.17 16.82
N ARG A 319 -9.93 -16.06 16.57
CA ARG A 319 -9.05 -17.21 16.29
C ARG A 319 -7.90 -17.37 17.28
N GLY A 320 -7.68 -16.40 18.17
CA GLY A 320 -6.62 -16.50 19.17
C GLY A 320 -5.22 -16.50 18.56
N ILE A 321 -5.02 -15.77 17.46
CA ILE A 321 -3.70 -15.67 16.83
C ILE A 321 -2.72 -14.88 17.70
N ARG A 322 -1.42 -15.08 17.47
CA ARG A 322 -0.35 -14.19 17.95
C ARG A 322 0.16 -13.35 16.79
N TYR A 323 0.33 -12.05 16.98
CA TYR A 323 0.87 -11.14 15.97
C TYR A 323 2.35 -10.84 16.24
N ILE A 324 3.20 -11.17 15.26
CA ILE A 324 4.66 -11.00 15.33
C ILE A 324 5.13 -10.16 14.14
N PRO A 325 5.29 -8.83 14.30
CA PRO A 325 5.93 -8.00 13.30
C PRO A 325 7.45 -8.22 13.26
N PHE A 326 8.01 -8.24 12.05
CA PHE A 326 9.43 -8.07 11.80
C PHE A 326 9.70 -6.60 11.47
N VAL A 327 10.26 -5.86 12.43
CA VAL A 327 10.60 -4.45 12.25
C VAL A 327 12.01 -4.34 11.67
N HIS A 328 12.09 -3.84 10.44
CA HIS A 328 13.37 -3.66 9.74
C HIS A 328 14.13 -2.42 10.20
N ASP A 329 13.43 -1.35 10.54
CA ASP A 329 14.01 -0.11 11.06
C ASP A 329 12.91 0.81 11.64
N MET A 330 13.34 1.88 12.30
CA MET A 330 12.49 2.98 12.77
C MET A 330 12.85 4.32 12.09
N ILE A 331 13.44 4.27 10.88
CA ILE A 331 13.97 5.45 10.18
C ILE A 331 12.95 6.60 10.09
N PRO A 332 11.66 6.38 9.78
CA PRO A 332 10.71 7.48 9.65
C PRO A 332 10.47 8.27 10.94
N ILE A 333 10.80 7.71 12.11
CA ILE A 333 10.72 8.39 13.40
C ILE A 333 12.09 8.90 13.84
N MET A 334 13.15 8.12 13.63
CA MET A 334 14.49 8.44 14.12
C MET A 334 15.18 9.53 13.29
N THR A 335 14.94 9.54 11.97
CA THR A 335 15.51 10.52 11.03
C THR A 335 14.46 10.97 10.00
N PRO A 336 13.37 11.63 10.43
CA PRO A 336 12.25 12.01 9.56
C PRO A 336 12.66 12.94 8.41
N GLU A 337 13.78 13.68 8.53
CA GLU A 337 14.36 14.52 7.48
C GLU A 337 14.76 13.75 6.22
N HIS A 338 14.93 12.43 6.32
CA HIS A 338 15.23 11.54 5.20
C HIS A 338 13.98 10.92 4.57
N CYS A 339 12.79 11.17 5.11
CA CYS A 339 11.53 10.57 4.69
C CYS A 339 10.57 11.60 4.09
N THR A 340 9.66 11.14 3.24
CA THR A 340 8.55 11.99 2.80
C THR A 340 7.55 12.16 3.94
N ARG A 341 6.82 13.28 3.93
CA ARG A 341 5.79 13.56 4.94
C ARG A 341 4.74 12.45 5.02
N GLY A 342 4.22 11.99 3.87
CA GLY A 342 3.20 10.94 3.82
C GLY A 342 3.68 9.62 4.42
N LEU A 343 4.90 9.19 4.07
CA LEU A 343 5.50 7.98 4.64
C LEU A 343 5.63 8.08 6.17
N THR A 344 6.08 9.23 6.67
CA THR A 344 6.20 9.48 8.12
C THR A 344 4.85 9.39 8.82
N GLN A 345 3.79 9.95 8.23
CA GLN A 345 2.43 9.92 8.77
C GLN A 345 1.85 8.50 8.82
N ASP A 346 2.06 7.71 7.75
CA ASP A 346 1.65 6.30 7.72
C ASP A 346 2.40 5.46 8.75
N PHE A 347 3.72 5.67 8.83
CA PHE A 347 4.55 4.97 9.80
C PHE A 347 4.14 5.29 11.24
N ILE A 348 3.87 6.56 11.57
CA ILE A 348 3.39 6.94 12.91
C ILE A 348 2.03 6.30 13.21
N SER A 349 1.11 6.29 12.24
CA SER A 349 -0.19 5.63 12.40
C SER A 349 -0.02 4.13 12.69
N TRP A 350 0.92 3.49 12.01
CA TRP A 350 1.27 2.09 12.26
C TRP A 350 1.94 1.85 13.61
N VAL A 351 2.91 2.67 14.00
CA VAL A 351 3.64 2.52 15.27
C VAL A 351 2.71 2.67 16.47
N ILE A 352 1.69 3.54 16.41
CA ILE A 352 0.69 3.65 17.47
C ILE A 352 -0.06 2.32 17.64
N GLY A 353 -0.42 1.65 16.54
CA GLY A 353 -1.12 0.36 16.60
C GLY A 353 -0.23 -0.84 16.93
N VAL A 354 1.02 -0.87 16.42
CA VAL A 354 1.88 -2.06 16.53
C VAL A 354 2.20 -2.42 17.98
N PHE A 355 2.44 -1.42 18.83
CA PHE A 355 2.75 -1.64 20.25
C PHE A 355 1.54 -2.04 21.09
N ASP A 356 0.32 -1.76 20.63
CA ASP A 356 -0.89 -2.28 21.28
C ASP A 356 -1.13 -3.75 20.89
N HIS A 357 -0.78 -4.17 19.67
CA HIS A 357 -1.24 -5.45 19.11
C HIS A 357 -0.19 -6.55 19.06
N ALA A 358 1.11 -6.22 18.97
CA ALA A 358 2.18 -7.20 18.87
C ALA A 358 2.32 -8.01 20.17
N ASP A 359 2.45 -9.34 20.03
CA ASP A 359 2.74 -10.23 21.16
C ASP A 359 4.24 -10.49 21.31
N HIS A 360 5.01 -10.33 20.22
CA HIS A 360 6.45 -10.47 20.19
C HIS A 360 7.02 -9.70 18.99
N PHE A 361 8.22 -9.15 19.09
CA PHE A 361 8.87 -8.43 18.00
C PHE A 361 10.08 -9.20 17.48
N LEU A 362 10.20 -9.27 16.16
CA LEU A 362 11.46 -9.62 15.50
C LEU A 362 12.09 -8.33 14.97
N VAL A 363 13.40 -8.18 15.12
CA VAL A 363 14.15 -7.06 14.55
C VAL A 363 15.43 -7.56 13.91
N ASN A 364 15.95 -6.87 12.90
CA ASN A 364 17.13 -7.34 12.17
C ASN A 364 18.46 -7.01 12.87
N SER A 365 18.49 -6.06 13.80
CA SER A 365 19.72 -5.61 14.46
C SER A 365 19.49 -5.16 15.89
N GLN A 366 20.57 -5.10 16.68
CA GLN A 366 20.57 -4.46 18.00
C GLN A 366 20.30 -2.96 17.89
N ALA A 367 20.75 -2.29 16.82
CA ALA A 367 20.39 -0.91 16.52
C ALA A 367 18.87 -0.74 16.41
N THR A 368 18.21 -1.53 15.56
CA THR A 368 16.75 -1.50 15.41
C THR A 368 16.04 -1.86 16.73
N LYS A 369 16.57 -2.81 17.52
CA LYS A 369 16.04 -3.11 18.87
C LYS A 369 16.04 -1.89 19.78
N ARG A 370 17.15 -1.15 19.84
CA ARG A 370 17.26 0.07 20.67
C ARG A 370 16.29 1.15 20.21
N ASP A 371 16.15 1.33 18.90
CA ASP A 371 15.22 2.30 18.34
C ASP A 371 13.76 1.93 18.65
N LEU A 372 13.38 0.67 18.44
CA LEU A 372 12.05 0.15 18.79
C LEU A 372 11.70 0.42 20.27
N LEU A 373 12.61 0.12 21.19
CA LEU A 373 12.43 0.36 22.63
C LEU A 373 12.32 1.87 22.94
N THR A 374 13.10 2.71 22.26
CA THR A 374 13.06 4.17 22.43
C THR A 374 11.72 4.74 21.97
N VAL A 375 11.24 4.30 20.81
CA VAL A 375 9.94 4.70 20.26
C VAL A 375 8.79 4.22 21.16
N ALA A 376 8.85 2.97 21.63
CA ALA A 376 7.88 2.42 22.59
C ALA A 376 7.78 3.28 23.85
N ALA A 377 8.93 3.59 24.46
CA ALA A 377 9.01 4.43 25.67
C ALA A 377 8.49 5.85 25.41
N THR A 378 8.79 6.42 24.24
CA THR A 378 8.32 7.76 23.84
C THR A 378 6.80 7.81 23.74
N LEU A 379 6.15 6.76 23.23
CA LEU A 379 4.69 6.62 23.18
C LEU A 379 4.07 6.24 24.53
N GLY A 380 4.89 5.90 25.52
CA GLY A 380 4.47 5.51 26.87
C GLY A 380 4.21 4.02 27.06
N HIS A 381 4.69 3.16 26.16
CA HIS A 381 4.63 1.71 26.31
C HIS A 381 5.82 1.19 27.13
N GLN A 382 5.57 0.16 27.93
CA GLN A 382 6.61 -0.62 28.58
C GLN A 382 6.77 -1.93 27.80
N LEU A 383 7.81 -2.01 26.99
CA LEU A 383 8.15 -3.20 26.22
C LEU A 383 9.32 -3.90 26.91
N ASP A 384 9.15 -5.18 27.25
CA ASP A 384 10.24 -5.98 27.79
C ASP A 384 11.28 -6.24 26.70
N ALA A 385 12.56 -6.15 27.04
CA ALA A 385 13.64 -6.47 26.12
C ALA A 385 13.59 -7.95 25.69
N ASP A 386 13.04 -8.84 26.53
CA ASP A 386 12.85 -10.25 26.21
C ASP A 386 11.69 -10.50 25.25
N ASP A 387 10.84 -9.49 24.99
CA ASP A 387 9.78 -9.52 23.97
C ASP A 387 10.26 -9.07 22.60
N VAL A 388 11.58 -8.83 22.44
CA VAL A 388 12.19 -8.40 21.19
C VAL A 388 13.39 -9.30 20.85
N ALA A 389 13.24 -10.15 19.85
CA ALA A 389 14.30 -11.01 19.34
C ALA A 389 15.04 -10.37 18.17
N VAL A 390 16.38 -10.44 18.20
CA VAL A 390 17.23 -9.97 17.10
C VAL A 390 17.52 -11.14 16.16
N ILE A 391 17.13 -10.99 14.90
CA ILE A 391 17.29 -11.92 13.78
C ILE A 391 18.19 -11.27 12.72
N PRO A 392 19.52 -11.37 12.85
CA PRO A 392 20.48 -10.83 11.87
C PRO A 392 20.17 -11.28 10.44
N LEU A 393 20.29 -10.39 9.45
CA LEU A 393 20.11 -10.73 8.03
C LEU A 393 21.47 -11.03 7.34
N ASP A 394 22.32 -11.80 8.02
CA ASP A 394 23.68 -12.22 7.61
C ASP A 394 23.67 -13.46 6.69
N THR A 395 22.68 -13.55 5.81
CA THR A 395 22.45 -14.71 4.94
C THR A 395 23.25 -14.66 3.64
N ASP A 396 23.50 -15.83 3.07
CA ASP A 396 24.24 -15.99 1.82
C ASP A 396 23.36 -15.55 0.64
N PHE A 397 23.86 -14.56 -0.10
CA PHE A 397 23.22 -14.10 -1.34
C PHE A 397 23.42 -15.06 -2.50
N ARG A 398 24.49 -15.87 -2.47
CA ARG A 398 24.83 -16.78 -3.56
C ARG A 398 23.80 -17.89 -3.63
N LYS A 399 23.28 -18.15 -4.82
CA LYS A 399 22.29 -19.21 -5.08
C LYS A 399 23.00 -20.45 -5.63
N PRO A 400 23.12 -21.55 -4.86
CA PRO A 400 23.79 -22.77 -5.33
C PRO A 400 23.11 -23.33 -6.58
N GLY A 401 23.90 -23.74 -7.57
CA GLY A 401 23.39 -24.37 -8.80
C GLY A 401 22.85 -23.41 -9.86
N VAL A 402 22.90 -22.09 -9.64
CA VAL A 402 22.62 -21.09 -10.68
C VAL A 402 23.90 -20.83 -11.49
N ALA A 403 23.80 -20.86 -12.82
CA ALA A 403 24.94 -20.64 -13.70
C ALA A 403 25.41 -19.18 -13.60
N GLU A 404 26.70 -19.00 -13.34
CA GLU A 404 27.30 -17.67 -13.26
C GLU A 404 27.46 -17.03 -14.65
N LEU A 405 27.20 -15.72 -14.73
CA LEU A 405 27.48 -14.95 -15.95
C LEU A 405 29.00 -14.86 -16.18
N PRO A 406 29.46 -14.95 -17.44
CA PRO A 406 30.86 -14.75 -17.77
C PRO A 406 31.26 -13.28 -17.58
N ASP A 407 32.53 -13.03 -17.28
CA ASP A 407 33.05 -11.67 -17.07
C ASP A 407 32.88 -10.76 -18.30
N SER A 408 32.82 -11.33 -19.51
CA SER A 408 32.53 -10.57 -20.74
C SER A 408 31.14 -9.92 -20.77
N ALA A 409 30.21 -10.35 -19.90
CA ALA A 409 28.91 -9.71 -19.77
C ALA A 409 29.01 -8.26 -19.26
N LEU A 410 30.13 -7.88 -18.64
CA LEU A 410 30.43 -6.51 -18.19
C LEU A 410 30.55 -5.51 -19.36
N ASP A 411 30.89 -5.97 -20.57
CA ASP A 411 31.12 -5.12 -21.74
C ASP A 411 29.91 -4.23 -22.05
N ARG A 412 28.70 -4.71 -21.75
CA ARG A 412 27.45 -3.95 -21.94
C ARG A 412 27.40 -2.65 -21.12
N TRP A 413 28.09 -2.63 -19.98
CA TRP A 413 28.19 -1.47 -19.09
C TRP A 413 29.55 -0.77 -19.22
N LYS A 414 30.40 -1.20 -20.16
CA LYS A 414 31.77 -0.69 -20.36
C LYS A 414 32.64 -0.81 -19.09
N LEU A 415 32.40 -1.87 -18.33
CA LEU A 415 33.14 -2.20 -17.10
C LEU A 415 34.20 -3.25 -17.38
N LYS A 416 35.24 -3.27 -16.55
CA LYS A 416 36.29 -4.30 -16.56
C LYS A 416 36.41 -4.92 -15.16
N PRO A 417 36.71 -6.22 -15.02
CA PRO A 417 36.99 -6.82 -13.73
C PRO A 417 38.09 -6.06 -12.98
N GLY A 418 37.86 -5.74 -11.71
CA GLY A 418 38.73 -4.94 -10.85
C GLY A 418 38.82 -3.44 -11.20
N GLY A 419 38.13 -2.99 -12.25
CA GLY A 419 38.23 -1.61 -12.76
C GLY A 419 37.22 -0.63 -12.15
N PHE A 420 36.41 -1.07 -11.20
CA PHE A 420 35.33 -0.26 -10.62
C PHE A 420 35.09 -0.58 -9.13
N VAL A 421 34.59 0.41 -8.40
CA VAL A 421 34.05 0.27 -7.03
C VAL A 421 32.53 0.26 -7.13
N LEU A 422 31.91 -0.63 -6.36
CA LEU A 422 30.48 -0.89 -6.44
C LEU A 422 29.73 -0.31 -5.23
N PHE A 423 28.64 0.40 -5.49
CA PHE A 423 27.72 0.92 -4.49
C PHE A 423 26.28 0.48 -4.81
N VAL A 424 25.82 -0.58 -4.13
CA VAL A 424 24.45 -1.10 -4.30
C VAL A 424 23.54 -0.49 -3.25
N SER A 425 22.59 0.36 -3.66
CA SER A 425 21.54 0.89 -2.76
C SER A 425 20.40 1.56 -3.54
N THR A 426 19.19 1.58 -2.98
CA THR A 426 18.15 2.50 -3.47
C THR A 426 18.65 3.94 -3.33
N ILE A 427 18.43 4.76 -4.36
CA ILE A 427 18.99 6.13 -4.38
C ILE A 427 18.14 7.04 -3.50
N GLU A 428 18.57 7.21 -2.25
CA GLU A 428 17.92 8.00 -1.19
C GLU A 428 18.93 8.90 -0.47
N SER A 429 18.45 9.98 0.16
CA SER A 429 19.29 10.99 0.82
C SER A 429 20.16 10.41 1.95
N ARG A 430 19.60 9.52 2.78
CA ARG A 430 20.31 8.87 3.90
C ARG A 430 21.44 7.91 3.47
N LYS A 431 21.43 7.43 2.22
CA LYS A 431 22.36 6.37 1.77
C LYS A 431 23.79 6.88 1.54
N GLY A 432 23.97 8.20 1.51
CA GLY A 432 25.29 8.83 1.45
C GLY A 432 25.86 9.01 0.04
N HIS A 433 25.02 9.01 -1.00
CA HIS A 433 25.47 9.22 -2.39
C HIS A 433 26.26 10.52 -2.58
N LEU A 434 25.82 11.62 -1.97
CA LEU A 434 26.52 12.91 -2.05
C LEU A 434 27.93 12.81 -1.43
N ILE A 435 28.04 12.19 -0.26
CA ILE A 435 29.32 11.98 0.43
C ILE A 435 30.26 11.13 -0.43
N ALA A 436 29.74 10.07 -1.05
CA ALA A 436 30.50 9.22 -1.96
C ALA A 436 31.02 9.99 -3.18
N PHE A 437 30.17 10.83 -3.78
CA PHE A 437 30.51 11.62 -4.95
C PHE A 437 31.56 12.69 -4.64
N ASP A 438 31.44 13.36 -3.50
CA ASP A 438 32.45 14.32 -3.05
C ASP A 438 33.78 13.63 -2.73
N ALA A 439 33.73 12.42 -2.16
CA ALA A 439 34.94 11.62 -1.94
C ALA A 439 35.60 11.22 -3.27
N TRP A 440 34.81 10.83 -4.28
CA TRP A 440 35.32 10.49 -5.61
C TRP A 440 35.91 11.69 -6.35
N ALA A 441 35.24 12.85 -6.28
CA ALA A 441 35.74 14.09 -6.86
C ALA A 441 37.09 14.48 -6.23
N GLU A 442 37.22 14.33 -4.91
CA GLU A 442 38.47 14.59 -4.20
C GLU A 442 39.59 13.60 -4.59
N LEU A 443 39.30 12.31 -4.73
CA LEU A 443 40.27 11.32 -5.23
C LEU A 443 40.76 11.67 -6.63
N ILE A 444 39.84 12.05 -7.53
CA ILE A 444 40.16 12.49 -8.91
C ILE A 444 41.05 13.73 -8.88
N ARG A 445 40.76 14.68 -8.00
CA ARG A 445 41.56 15.90 -7.83
C ARG A 445 42.98 15.60 -7.34
N ARG A 446 43.15 14.61 -6.46
CA ARG A 446 44.46 14.23 -5.89
C ARG A 446 45.33 13.41 -6.84
N HIS A 447 44.75 12.44 -7.54
CA HIS A 447 45.51 11.43 -8.30
C HIS A 447 45.30 11.49 -9.81
N GLY A 448 44.37 12.33 -10.28
CA GLY A 448 43.92 12.36 -11.67
C GLY A 448 42.88 11.28 -11.97
N ALA A 449 42.06 11.51 -12.99
CA ALA A 449 40.95 10.62 -13.32
C ALA A 449 41.43 9.20 -13.66
N ASP A 450 42.55 9.02 -14.35
CA ASP A 450 43.02 7.70 -14.79
C ASP A 450 43.43 6.78 -13.65
N ALA A 451 43.89 7.35 -12.52
CA ALA A 451 44.28 6.59 -11.33
C ALA A 451 43.09 6.17 -10.44
N VAL A 452 41.89 6.72 -10.70
CA VAL A 452 40.68 6.45 -9.92
C VAL A 452 39.75 5.49 -10.67
N PRO A 453 39.30 4.38 -10.04
CA PRO A 453 38.40 3.43 -10.67
C PRO A 453 37.03 4.03 -10.98
N GLN A 454 36.28 3.42 -11.89
CA GLN A 454 34.89 3.82 -12.12
C GLN A 454 34.06 3.61 -10.85
N PHE A 455 33.09 4.48 -10.61
CA PHE A 455 32.15 4.40 -9.51
C PHE A 455 30.80 3.91 -10.01
N VAL A 456 30.40 2.70 -9.64
CA VAL A 456 29.18 2.07 -10.17
C VAL A 456 28.12 2.05 -9.08
N CYS A 457 27.11 2.90 -9.22
CA CYS A 457 25.93 2.91 -8.36
C CYS A 457 24.85 2.01 -8.96
N VAL A 458 24.34 1.05 -8.19
CA VAL A 458 23.26 0.15 -8.62
C VAL A 458 22.05 0.34 -7.72
N GLY A 459 20.94 0.79 -8.31
CA GLY A 459 19.67 0.87 -7.60
C GLY A 459 18.59 1.66 -8.32
N ASN A 460 17.36 1.52 -7.82
CA ASN A 460 16.23 2.30 -8.31
C ASN A 460 16.26 3.72 -7.74
N ARG A 461 15.62 4.65 -8.45
CA ARG A 461 15.36 6.02 -7.96
C ARG A 461 14.43 5.95 -6.76
N GLY A 462 14.95 6.28 -5.58
CA GLY A 462 14.15 6.49 -4.37
C GLY A 462 13.59 7.90 -4.28
N TRP A 463 13.36 8.37 -3.06
CA TRP A 463 12.81 9.70 -2.75
C TRP A 463 13.92 10.72 -2.46
N LEU A 464 13.61 12.01 -2.60
CA LEU A 464 14.48 13.13 -2.19
C LEU A 464 15.92 13.04 -2.76
N ASN A 465 16.06 12.74 -4.06
CA ASN A 465 17.35 12.49 -4.71
C ASN A 465 17.73 13.47 -5.82
N ASP A 466 16.96 14.54 -6.05
CA ASP A 466 17.26 15.50 -7.12
C ASP A 466 18.67 16.11 -7.00
N GLN A 467 19.11 16.38 -5.77
CA GLN A 467 20.45 16.90 -5.48
C GLN A 467 21.57 15.93 -5.87
N ILE A 468 21.33 14.61 -5.81
CA ILE A 468 22.30 13.57 -6.18
C ILE A 468 22.59 13.64 -7.67
N TYR A 469 21.55 13.82 -8.50
CA TYR A 469 21.71 13.94 -9.94
C TYR A 469 22.28 15.30 -10.36
N ALA A 470 21.87 16.38 -9.69
CA ALA A 470 22.43 17.71 -9.93
C ALA A 470 23.94 17.74 -9.68
N ARG A 471 24.41 17.13 -8.58
CA ARG A 471 25.83 17.07 -8.23
C ARG A 471 26.71 16.40 -9.29
N ILE A 472 26.21 15.34 -9.93
CA ILE A 472 26.92 14.69 -11.05
C ILE A 472 26.90 15.60 -12.28
N ALA A 473 25.76 16.21 -12.59
CA ALA A 473 25.59 17.04 -13.78
C ALA A 473 26.44 18.33 -13.77
N GLU A 474 26.85 18.80 -12.60
CA GLU A 474 27.70 19.98 -12.42
C GLU A 474 29.21 19.71 -12.58
N ASP A 475 29.63 18.44 -12.69
CA ASP A 475 31.04 18.03 -12.73
C ASP A 475 31.27 16.98 -13.82
N ASP A 476 31.69 17.44 -15.01
CA ASP A 476 31.89 16.59 -16.18
C ASP A 476 32.93 15.47 -15.95
N VAL A 477 33.96 15.74 -15.12
CA VAL A 477 35.02 14.76 -14.84
C VAL A 477 34.49 13.66 -13.93
N LEU A 478 33.73 14.03 -12.90
CA LEU A 478 33.04 13.07 -12.05
C LEU A 478 31.97 12.29 -12.83
N ALA A 479 31.18 12.97 -13.67
CA ALA A 479 30.15 12.34 -14.50
C ALA A 479 30.72 11.27 -15.44
N ALA A 480 31.92 11.48 -15.98
CA ALA A 480 32.62 10.49 -16.79
C ALA A 480 33.07 9.25 -15.99
N LYS A 481 33.15 9.34 -14.66
CA LYS A 481 33.57 8.26 -13.76
C LYS A 481 32.43 7.56 -13.04
N VAL A 482 31.25 8.18 -12.95
CA VAL A 482 30.08 7.60 -12.26
C VAL A 482 29.14 6.92 -13.25
N SER A 483 28.85 5.64 -13.03
CA SER A 483 27.85 4.87 -13.76
C SER A 483 26.65 4.59 -12.86
N MET A 484 25.46 5.00 -13.30
CA MET A 484 24.19 4.73 -12.60
C MET A 484 23.44 3.59 -13.31
N LEU A 485 23.39 2.42 -12.68
CA LEU A 485 22.71 1.22 -13.19
C LEU A 485 21.42 0.96 -12.40
N SER A 486 20.42 0.35 -13.04
CA SER A 486 19.15 -0.04 -12.41
C SER A 486 18.57 -1.27 -13.09
N ARG A 487 17.64 -1.95 -12.42
CA ARG A 487 16.90 -3.13 -12.92
C ARG A 487 17.80 -4.31 -13.33
N LEU A 488 18.85 -4.54 -12.55
CA LEU A 488 19.73 -5.69 -12.73
C LEU A 488 19.13 -6.96 -12.11
N SER A 489 19.26 -8.10 -12.80
CA SER A 489 18.92 -9.41 -12.22
C SER A 489 19.87 -9.81 -11.09
N ASP A 490 19.52 -10.85 -10.33
CA ASP A 490 20.39 -11.38 -9.27
C ASP A 490 21.73 -11.88 -9.85
N GLU A 491 21.72 -12.49 -11.03
CA GLU A 491 22.93 -12.95 -11.72
C GLU A 491 23.82 -11.80 -12.20
N GLU A 492 23.22 -10.71 -12.66
CA GLU A 492 23.94 -9.49 -13.04
C GLU A 492 24.54 -8.80 -11.82
N LEU A 493 23.81 -8.74 -10.71
CA LEU A 493 24.31 -8.18 -9.46
C LEU A 493 25.44 -9.04 -8.87
N ALA A 494 25.31 -10.36 -8.91
CA ALA A 494 26.35 -11.32 -8.53
C ALA A 494 27.65 -11.11 -9.33
N LEU A 495 27.53 -10.90 -10.65
CA LEU A 495 28.67 -10.57 -11.51
C LEU A 495 29.36 -9.28 -11.05
N LEU A 496 28.61 -8.24 -10.73
CA LEU A 496 29.17 -6.98 -10.25
C LEU A 496 29.88 -7.14 -8.91
N TYR A 497 29.30 -7.86 -7.94
CA TYR A 497 29.97 -8.14 -6.67
C TYR A 497 31.28 -8.91 -6.88
N ARG A 498 31.24 -10.04 -7.59
CA ARG A 498 32.42 -10.89 -7.83
C ARG A 498 33.56 -10.13 -8.49
N THR A 499 33.25 -9.20 -9.39
CA THR A 499 34.24 -8.54 -10.25
C THR A 499 34.61 -7.12 -9.83
N CYS A 500 33.94 -6.52 -8.85
CA CYS A 500 34.32 -5.19 -8.36
C CYS A 500 35.68 -5.20 -7.63
N LEU A 501 36.29 -4.03 -7.50
CA LEU A 501 37.54 -3.83 -6.74
C LEU A 501 37.27 -3.95 -5.23
N PHE A 502 36.25 -3.25 -4.75
CA PHE A 502 35.68 -3.33 -3.41
C PHE A 502 34.29 -2.66 -3.45
N THR A 503 33.55 -2.71 -2.34
CA THR A 503 32.22 -2.08 -2.24
C THR A 503 32.21 -0.95 -1.24
N ILE A 504 31.28 0.00 -1.37
CA ILE A 504 31.18 1.15 -0.48
C ILE A 504 29.74 1.46 -0.08
N TYR A 505 29.52 1.73 1.20
CA TYR A 505 28.20 2.02 1.78
C TYR A 505 28.32 3.13 2.84
N PRO A 506 28.41 4.41 2.43
CA PRO A 506 28.60 5.54 3.33
C PRO A 506 27.27 6.02 3.93
N SER A 507 26.36 5.09 4.22
CA SER A 507 25.01 5.42 4.68
C SER A 507 25.05 6.03 6.07
N LEU A 508 24.15 6.99 6.30
CA LEU A 508 23.97 7.68 7.58
C LEU A 508 23.09 6.88 8.53
N TYR A 509 22.15 6.10 7.99
CA TYR A 509 21.22 5.28 8.78
C TYR A 509 20.70 4.09 7.97
N GLU A 510 20.69 2.91 8.57
CA GLU A 510 20.24 1.63 7.98
C GLU A 510 19.64 0.72 9.07
N GLY A 511 18.68 -0.13 8.67
CA GLY A 511 18.16 -1.21 9.51
C GLY A 511 19.07 -2.45 9.61
N TRP A 512 19.77 -2.77 8.51
CA TRP A 512 20.79 -3.83 8.47
C TRP A 512 21.97 -3.48 7.57
N GLY A 513 21.70 -3.34 6.26
CA GLY A 513 22.74 -3.22 5.24
C GLY A 513 22.98 -4.54 4.50
N LEU A 514 21.94 -5.11 3.89
CA LEU A 514 22.04 -6.34 3.07
C LEU A 514 23.21 -6.28 2.06
N PRO A 515 23.45 -5.17 1.34
CA PRO A 515 24.59 -5.08 0.43
C PRO A 515 25.97 -5.32 1.08
N VAL A 516 26.12 -5.03 2.37
CA VAL A 516 27.35 -5.30 3.12
C VAL A 516 27.56 -6.81 3.25
N THR A 517 26.55 -7.54 3.70
CA THR A 517 26.58 -9.01 3.82
C THR A 517 26.73 -9.67 2.44
N GLU A 518 26.08 -9.13 1.42
CA GLU A 518 26.22 -9.58 0.03
C GLU A 518 27.68 -9.44 -0.43
N SER A 519 28.32 -8.29 -0.20
CA SER A 519 29.73 -8.04 -0.52
C SER A 519 30.68 -9.05 0.16
N LEU A 520 30.48 -9.28 1.47
CA LEU A 520 31.25 -10.25 2.24
C LEU A 520 31.09 -11.69 1.70
N SER A 521 29.89 -12.04 1.21
CA SER A 521 29.63 -13.36 0.62
C SER A 521 30.44 -13.63 -0.66
N TYR A 522 30.85 -12.57 -1.38
CA TYR A 522 31.75 -12.66 -2.54
C TYR A 522 33.23 -12.43 -2.19
N GLY A 523 33.58 -12.35 -0.90
CA GLY A 523 34.95 -12.11 -0.47
C GLY A 523 35.44 -10.69 -0.72
N LYS A 524 34.54 -9.74 -0.99
CA LYS A 524 34.88 -8.34 -1.26
C LYS A 524 34.86 -7.52 0.01
N VAL A 525 35.80 -6.58 0.11
CA VAL A 525 35.92 -5.68 1.27
C VAL A 525 34.83 -4.61 1.19
N PRO A 526 33.96 -4.49 2.20
CA PRO A 526 33.03 -3.38 2.27
C PRO A 526 33.65 -2.22 3.07
N LEU A 527 33.74 -1.05 2.43
CA LEU A 527 34.03 0.23 3.07
C LEU A 527 32.71 0.87 3.52
N ILE A 528 32.45 0.94 4.82
CA ILE A 528 31.15 1.30 5.37
C ILE A 528 31.23 2.39 6.42
N SER A 529 30.13 3.12 6.62
CA SER A 529 29.99 4.02 7.76
C SER A 529 29.92 3.27 9.09
N ASP A 530 30.40 3.89 10.17
CA ASP A 530 30.26 3.43 11.56
C ASP A 530 28.90 3.79 12.20
N ALA A 531 27.82 3.80 11.43
CA ALA A 531 26.49 4.26 11.85
C ALA A 531 25.42 3.14 11.90
N ALA A 532 24.46 3.31 12.81
CA ALA A 532 23.30 2.45 12.99
C ALA A 532 23.67 0.95 13.07
N SER A 533 23.11 0.12 12.18
CA SER A 533 23.31 -1.33 12.10
C SER A 533 24.49 -1.76 11.24
N LEU A 534 25.14 -0.84 10.50
CA LEU A 534 26.24 -1.20 9.60
C LEU A 534 27.42 -1.88 10.32
N PRO A 535 27.82 -1.48 11.54
CA PRO A 535 28.81 -2.22 12.32
C PRO A 535 28.42 -3.68 12.57
N GLU A 536 27.13 -3.98 12.77
CA GLU A 536 26.64 -5.33 12.99
C GLU A 536 26.69 -6.17 11.70
N ALA A 537 26.37 -5.58 10.54
CA ALA A 537 26.43 -6.26 9.25
C ALA A 537 27.86 -6.48 8.74
N GLY A 538 28.77 -5.54 9.01
CA GLY A 538 30.17 -5.60 8.57
C GLY A 538 31.10 -6.42 9.46
N GLY A 539 30.83 -6.44 10.78
CA GLY A 539 31.65 -7.13 11.78
C GLY A 539 33.16 -6.83 11.67
N ASP A 540 34.00 -7.81 11.99
CA ASP A 540 35.46 -7.64 11.96
C ASP A 540 36.07 -7.58 10.54
N PHE A 541 35.22 -7.69 9.51
CA PHE A 541 35.62 -7.88 8.11
C PHE A 541 35.56 -6.59 7.28
N ALA A 542 34.75 -5.62 7.70
CA ALA A 542 34.60 -4.35 7.01
C ALA A 542 35.74 -3.37 7.33
N ILE A 543 35.89 -2.36 6.47
CA ILE A 543 36.67 -1.17 6.77
C ILE A 543 35.70 -0.03 7.09
N TYR A 544 35.93 0.65 8.21
CA TYR A 544 35.02 1.65 8.73
C TYR A 544 35.52 3.07 8.45
N ALA A 545 34.60 3.91 7.99
CA ALA A 545 34.76 5.35 7.91
C ALA A 545 33.74 6.03 8.83
N LYS A 546 34.10 7.20 9.38
CA LYS A 546 33.19 7.99 10.19
C LYS A 546 31.99 8.44 9.37
N ALA A 547 30.77 8.14 9.82
CA ALA A 547 29.54 8.55 9.15
C ALA A 547 29.49 10.07 8.93
N GLY A 548 29.08 10.49 7.74
CA GLY A 548 29.02 11.91 7.36
C GLY A 548 30.37 12.54 7.00
N SER A 549 31.51 11.85 7.19
CA SER A 549 32.84 12.40 6.91
C SER A 549 33.33 12.05 5.51
N VAL A 550 33.34 13.04 4.62
CA VAL A 550 33.98 12.91 3.29
C VAL A 550 35.47 12.58 3.43
N GLU A 551 36.18 13.26 4.33
CA GLU A 551 37.62 13.06 4.55
C GLU A 551 37.96 11.61 4.95
N ALA A 552 37.26 11.06 5.94
CA ALA A 552 37.49 9.69 6.39
C ALA A 552 37.18 8.67 5.29
N LEU A 553 36.09 8.89 4.55
CA LEU A 553 35.71 8.03 3.43
C LEU A 553 36.74 8.09 2.30
N THR A 554 37.19 9.28 1.92
CA THR A 554 38.25 9.49 0.92
C THR A 554 39.53 8.79 1.32
N GLY A 555 40.02 8.96 2.55
CA GLY A 555 41.28 8.35 3.00
C GLY A 555 41.23 6.81 3.01
N ALA A 556 40.12 6.23 3.46
CA ALA A 556 39.94 4.79 3.44
C ALA A 556 39.81 4.24 2.00
N ALA A 557 39.05 4.93 1.14
CA ALA A 557 38.94 4.57 -0.28
C ALA A 557 40.29 4.70 -1.00
N GLU A 558 41.05 5.78 -0.75
CA GLU A 558 42.39 6.00 -1.28
C GLU A 558 43.33 4.83 -0.95
N THR A 559 43.32 4.39 0.32
CA THR A 559 44.09 3.23 0.77
C THR A 559 43.67 1.96 0.00
N LEU A 560 42.37 1.69 -0.08
CA LEU A 560 41.87 0.50 -0.78
C LEU A 560 42.12 0.52 -2.30
N ILE A 561 42.21 1.70 -2.92
CA ILE A 561 42.49 1.85 -4.35
C ILE A 561 43.98 1.67 -4.62
N LEU A 562 44.84 2.35 -3.85
CA LEU A 562 46.27 2.49 -4.14
C LEU A 562 47.16 1.43 -3.48
N ASP A 563 46.74 0.86 -2.35
CA ASP A 563 47.44 -0.21 -1.64
C ASP A 563 46.77 -1.57 -1.90
N ALA A 564 47.25 -2.24 -2.96
CA ALA A 564 46.73 -3.55 -3.35
C ALA A 564 47.00 -4.64 -2.31
N ASP A 565 48.13 -4.57 -1.60
CA ASP A 565 48.50 -5.57 -0.59
C ASP A 565 47.59 -5.45 0.63
N HIS A 566 47.30 -4.23 1.07
CA HIS A 566 46.32 -3.97 2.14
C HIS A 566 44.94 -4.53 1.78
N ARG A 567 44.44 -4.22 0.57
CA ARG A 567 43.15 -4.71 0.10
C ARG A 567 43.11 -6.23 0.02
N THR A 568 44.12 -6.86 -0.59
CA THR A 568 44.16 -8.33 -0.72
C THR A 568 44.31 -9.03 0.64
N ALA A 569 45.03 -8.44 1.59
CA ALA A 569 45.07 -8.96 2.95
C ALA A 569 43.70 -8.91 3.65
N ALA A 570 42.94 -7.83 3.44
CA ALA A 570 41.56 -7.74 3.93
C ALA A 570 40.63 -8.76 3.25
N GLU A 571 40.67 -8.91 1.92
CA GLU A 571 39.91 -9.92 1.18
C GLU A 571 40.25 -11.36 1.66
N ALA A 572 41.53 -11.65 1.92
CA ALA A 572 41.96 -12.95 2.43
C ALA A 572 41.39 -13.27 3.82
N ARG A 573 41.25 -12.26 4.71
CA ARG A 573 40.56 -12.42 6.00
C ARG A 573 39.08 -12.76 5.82
N ILE A 574 38.41 -12.16 4.84
CA ILE A 574 37.00 -12.43 4.54
C ILE A 574 36.85 -13.87 4.04
N VAL A 575 37.61 -14.26 3.02
CA VAL A 575 37.54 -15.61 2.44
C VAL A 575 37.81 -16.69 3.50
N SER A 576 38.80 -16.46 4.37
CA SER A 576 39.15 -17.43 5.41
C SER A 576 38.17 -17.46 6.58
N GLY A 577 37.61 -16.31 7.00
CA GLY A 577 36.85 -16.18 8.25
C GLY A 577 35.34 -16.00 8.11
N PHE A 578 34.84 -15.34 7.06
CA PHE A 578 33.42 -15.04 6.92
C PHE A 578 32.63 -16.27 6.48
N ARG A 579 31.54 -16.59 7.18
CA ARG A 579 30.66 -17.72 6.91
C ARG A 579 29.21 -17.24 6.95
N PRO A 580 28.62 -16.87 5.80
CA PRO A 580 27.23 -16.43 5.77
C PRO A 580 26.30 -17.59 6.10
N ARG A 581 25.15 -17.30 6.72
CA ARG A 581 24.14 -18.31 7.06
C ARG A 581 23.28 -18.67 5.85
N ALA A 582 22.71 -19.86 5.82
CA ALA A 582 21.65 -20.13 4.85
C ALA A 582 20.35 -19.44 5.27
N TRP A 583 19.50 -19.08 4.31
CA TRP A 583 18.16 -18.58 4.60
C TRP A 583 17.30 -19.57 5.43
N SER A 584 17.53 -20.87 5.24
CA SER A 584 16.90 -21.91 6.06
C SER A 584 17.39 -21.91 7.51
N ASP A 585 18.63 -21.48 7.80
CA ASP A 585 19.10 -21.31 9.19
C ASP A 585 18.43 -20.11 9.85
N LEU A 586 18.21 -19.02 9.10
CA LEU A 586 17.46 -17.85 9.57
C LEU A 586 15.99 -18.21 9.87
N ALA A 587 15.34 -18.94 8.97
CA ALA A 587 13.98 -19.43 9.18
C ALA A 587 13.87 -20.34 10.42
N THR A 588 14.82 -21.26 10.62
CA THR A 588 14.91 -22.08 11.82
C THR A 588 15.13 -21.24 13.09
N GLN A 589 15.94 -20.17 13.02
CA GLN A 589 16.10 -19.25 14.14
C GLN A 589 14.77 -18.60 14.51
N ILE A 590 14.04 -18.05 13.52
CA ILE A 590 12.71 -17.45 13.76
C ILE A 590 11.78 -18.47 14.41
N ALA A 591 11.64 -19.67 13.83
CA ALA A 591 10.76 -20.71 14.39
C ALA A 591 11.15 -21.05 15.84
N GLY A 592 12.45 -21.22 16.12
CA GLY A 592 12.96 -21.52 17.47
C GLY A 592 12.81 -20.38 18.48
N GLU A 593 12.84 -19.11 18.05
CA GLU A 593 12.49 -17.98 18.91
C GLU A 593 10.99 -17.97 19.23
N LEU A 594 10.14 -18.20 18.22
CA LEU A 594 8.70 -18.25 18.41
C LEU A 594 8.26 -19.40 19.32
N ASP A 595 8.93 -20.56 19.25
CA ASP A 595 8.68 -21.68 20.17
C ASP A 595 9.07 -21.34 21.60
N ARG A 596 10.23 -20.70 21.80
CA ARG A 596 10.67 -20.25 23.13
C ARG A 596 9.72 -19.22 23.70
N PHE A 597 9.31 -18.24 22.89
CA PHE A 597 8.31 -17.26 23.24
C PHE A 597 6.98 -17.91 23.62
N ALA A 598 6.45 -18.79 22.79
CA ALA A 598 5.19 -19.48 23.03
C ALA A 598 5.23 -20.36 24.29
N ALA A 599 6.37 -21.01 24.57
CA ALA A 599 6.56 -21.80 25.79
C ALA A 599 6.66 -20.92 27.04
N ARG A 600 7.43 -19.84 27.00
CA ARG A 600 7.58 -18.88 28.11
C ARG A 600 6.23 -18.26 28.48
N ASP A 601 5.47 -17.86 27.47
CA ASP A 601 4.23 -17.08 27.65
C ASP A 601 2.96 -17.94 27.54
N ALA A 602 3.09 -19.27 27.57
CA ALA A 602 1.96 -20.21 27.56
C ALA A 602 0.92 -19.89 28.65
N HIS A 603 1.36 -19.38 29.79
CA HIS A 603 0.52 -19.01 30.93
C HIS A 603 -0.18 -17.65 30.79
N LYS A 604 0.31 -16.75 29.91
CA LYS A 604 -0.24 -15.40 29.73
C LYS A 604 -1.51 -15.39 28.86
N GLY A 605 -1.77 -16.44 28.10
CA GLY A 605 -2.87 -16.49 27.14
C GLY A 605 -2.66 -15.54 25.94
N ILE A 606 -3.67 -15.42 25.08
CA ILE A 606 -3.66 -14.46 23.96
C ILE A 606 -4.13 -13.10 24.48
N VAL A 607 -3.32 -12.06 24.27
CA VAL A 607 -3.64 -10.70 24.70
C VAL A 607 -4.39 -9.97 23.59
N VAL A 608 -5.68 -9.72 23.82
CA VAL A 608 -6.46 -8.79 22.98
C VAL A 608 -6.39 -7.41 23.62
N PRO A 609 -6.01 -6.35 22.88
CA PRO A 609 -5.99 -5.00 23.43
C PRO A 609 -7.36 -4.62 23.99
N PRO A 610 -7.44 -4.11 25.23
CA PRO A 610 -8.71 -3.68 25.80
C PRO A 610 -9.28 -2.49 25.02
N PRO A 611 -10.60 -2.24 25.11
CA PRO A 611 -11.20 -1.03 24.57
C PRO A 611 -10.53 0.23 25.10
N LEU A 612 -10.35 1.20 24.21
CA LEU A 612 -9.70 2.46 24.55
C LEU A 612 -10.56 3.26 25.54
N THR A 613 -9.90 3.88 26.51
CA THR A 613 -10.57 4.69 27.55
C THR A 613 -10.81 6.10 27.05
N ALA A 614 -12.06 6.56 27.08
CA ALA A 614 -12.41 7.92 26.70
C ALA A 614 -12.22 8.89 27.88
N LYS A 615 -11.44 9.95 27.63
CA LYS A 615 -11.24 11.09 28.54
C LYS A 615 -12.47 12.01 28.57
N ILE A 616 -13.10 12.19 29.73
CA ILE A 616 -14.20 13.15 29.92
C ILE A 616 -13.66 14.59 29.70
N GLY A 617 -14.45 15.43 29.05
CA GLY A 617 -14.11 16.81 28.68
C GLY A 617 -13.24 16.95 27.44
N ARG A 618 -13.06 15.87 26.65
CA ARG A 618 -12.18 15.87 25.47
C ARG A 618 -12.90 15.40 24.20
N TRP A 619 -12.34 15.80 23.06
CA TRP A 619 -12.75 15.41 21.71
C TRP A 619 -11.93 14.21 21.23
N HIS A 620 -12.60 13.15 20.79
CA HIS A 620 -12.02 11.91 20.30
C HIS A 620 -12.22 11.82 18.77
N PRO A 621 -11.24 12.26 17.96
CA PRO A 621 -11.35 12.19 16.51
C PRO A 621 -11.28 10.73 16.05
N LEU A 622 -12.15 10.37 15.09
CA LEU A 622 -12.05 9.13 14.31
C LEU A 622 -11.38 9.35 12.94
N ALA A 623 -10.96 10.58 12.65
CA ALA A 623 -10.23 10.94 11.44
C ALA A 623 -8.82 10.35 11.45
N ARG A 624 -8.20 10.33 10.26
CA ARG A 624 -6.80 9.91 10.07
C ARG A 624 -5.85 10.80 10.89
N ASN A 625 -4.80 10.19 11.43
CA ASN A 625 -3.73 10.92 12.08
C ASN A 625 -2.73 11.45 11.04
N GLU A 626 -2.52 12.76 11.02
CA GLU A 626 -1.59 13.43 10.09
C GLU A 626 -0.30 13.93 10.77
N SER A 627 -0.05 13.52 12.01
CA SER A 627 1.13 13.96 12.76
C SER A 627 2.42 13.43 12.13
N ILE A 628 3.49 14.23 12.20
CA ILE A 628 4.84 13.90 11.74
C ILE A 628 5.83 13.69 12.90
N ARG A 629 5.33 13.64 14.12
CA ARG A 629 6.08 13.41 15.36
C ARG A 629 5.24 12.60 16.34
N ILE A 630 5.91 11.96 17.29
CA ILE A 630 5.29 11.17 18.35
C ILE A 630 5.47 11.86 19.71
N TRP A 631 4.56 11.58 20.63
CA TRP A 631 4.63 12.04 22.02
C TRP A 631 4.00 11.00 22.97
N LYS A 632 4.24 11.18 24.26
CA LYS A 632 3.73 10.27 25.29
C LYS A 632 2.20 10.33 25.36
N GLY A 633 1.55 9.16 25.34
CA GLY A 633 0.10 9.06 25.41
C GLY A 633 -0.63 9.32 24.08
N MET A 634 0.12 9.49 22.98
CA MET A 634 -0.45 9.56 21.64
C MET A 634 -1.21 8.26 21.31
N ARG A 635 -2.43 8.40 20.79
CA ARG A 635 -3.34 7.32 20.38
C ARG A 635 -4.17 7.79 19.19
N THR A 636 -4.92 6.88 18.57
CA THR A 636 -5.83 7.18 17.45
C THR A 636 -7.24 6.70 17.76
N GLY A 637 -8.23 7.24 17.04
CA GLY A 637 -9.62 6.80 17.14
C GLY A 637 -9.85 5.35 16.69
N GLU A 638 -8.87 4.71 16.06
CA GLU A 638 -8.93 3.30 15.67
C GLU A 638 -9.25 2.38 16.86
N GLY A 639 -8.71 2.69 18.04
CA GLY A 639 -8.92 1.90 19.25
C GLY A 639 -10.39 1.76 19.65
N PHE A 640 -11.26 2.70 19.27
CA PHE A 640 -12.69 2.65 19.57
C PHE A 640 -13.51 1.79 18.61
N ARG A 641 -13.07 1.58 17.36
CA ARG A 641 -13.83 0.79 16.38
C ARG A 641 -13.75 -0.68 16.77
N SER A 642 -14.86 -1.39 17.01
CA SER A 642 -14.83 -2.75 17.57
C SER A 642 -15.18 -3.88 16.58
N ASN A 643 -15.82 -3.58 15.46
CA ASN A 643 -16.13 -4.55 14.40
C ASN A 643 -15.45 -4.19 13.06
N LEU A 644 -15.60 -5.04 12.04
CA LEU A 644 -14.96 -4.87 10.73
C LEU A 644 -15.75 -3.97 9.75
N ALA A 645 -16.94 -3.50 10.15
CA ALA A 645 -17.89 -2.73 9.34
C ALA A 645 -17.51 -1.24 9.21
N TRP A 646 -16.23 -0.97 9.03
CA TRP A 646 -15.66 0.37 8.91
C TRP A 646 -14.76 0.43 7.68
N HIS A 647 -14.87 1.50 6.90
CA HIS A 647 -13.80 1.84 5.96
C HIS A 647 -12.59 2.38 6.73
N TRP A 648 -11.50 2.67 6.03
CA TRP A 648 -10.34 3.31 6.66
C TRP A 648 -10.65 4.74 7.10
N PRO A 649 -9.94 5.28 8.11
CA PRO A 649 -10.03 6.68 8.49
C PRO A 649 -9.59 7.62 7.36
N GLU A 650 -10.39 8.64 7.09
CA GLU A 650 -10.10 9.77 6.21
C GLU A 650 -9.96 11.07 7.04
N ASP A 651 -9.51 12.16 6.42
CA ASP A 651 -9.30 13.45 7.08
C ASP A 651 -10.61 14.02 7.69
N ARG A 652 -11.76 13.67 7.10
CA ARG A 652 -13.10 14.07 7.57
C ARG A 652 -13.73 13.12 8.59
N GLY A 653 -13.10 12.00 8.92
CA GLY A 653 -13.66 10.97 9.80
C GLY A 653 -13.55 9.56 9.23
N CYS A 654 -14.20 8.61 9.89
CA CYS A 654 -14.23 7.21 9.46
C CYS A 654 -15.61 6.89 8.88
N ARG A 655 -15.66 6.35 7.66
CA ARG A 655 -16.92 5.97 7.02
C ARG A 655 -17.39 4.62 7.57
N VAL A 656 -18.68 4.52 7.88
CA VAL A 656 -19.32 3.25 8.24
C VAL A 656 -19.62 2.42 6.99
N GLN A 657 -19.54 1.11 7.06
CA GLN A 657 -19.96 0.21 5.98
C GLN A 657 -21.47 -0.08 6.07
N ALA A 658 -22.04 -0.71 5.03
CA ALA A 658 -23.48 -0.95 4.94
C ALA A 658 -24.01 -1.97 5.97
N ASP A 659 -23.14 -2.79 6.53
CA ASP A 659 -23.38 -3.79 7.57
C ASP A 659 -23.41 -3.21 9.01
N GLY A 660 -23.09 -1.93 9.18
CA GLY A 660 -23.22 -1.21 10.45
C GLY A 660 -21.99 -1.30 11.34
N GLY A 661 -21.43 -0.15 11.71
CA GLY A 661 -20.23 0.00 12.52
C GLY A 661 -20.53 -0.08 14.01
N GLU A 662 -19.58 -0.59 14.77
CA GLU A 662 -19.64 -0.60 16.23
C GLU A 662 -18.46 0.18 16.81
N LEU A 663 -18.74 1.05 17.78
CA LEU A 663 -17.73 1.62 18.68
C LEU A 663 -17.85 0.98 20.06
N LEU A 664 -16.71 0.64 20.65
CA LEU A 664 -16.58 0.17 22.02
C LEU A 664 -15.69 1.13 22.80
N VAL A 665 -16.31 1.84 23.74
CA VAL A 665 -15.68 2.93 24.50
C VAL A 665 -15.60 2.54 25.97
N ARG A 666 -14.40 2.51 26.54
CA ARG A 666 -14.21 2.31 27.99
C ARG A 666 -14.38 3.63 28.72
N LEU A 667 -15.13 3.63 29.81
CA LEU A 667 -15.33 4.77 30.70
C LEU A 667 -14.81 4.45 32.10
N GLU A 668 -13.94 5.30 32.64
CA GLU A 668 -13.46 5.17 34.02
C GLU A 668 -14.57 5.55 35.01
N GLY A 669 -14.77 4.71 36.03
CA GLY A 669 -15.68 4.99 37.14
C GLY A 669 -14.95 5.38 38.43
N PRO A 670 -15.64 6.01 39.39
CA PRO A 670 -17.04 6.46 39.31
C PRO A 670 -17.20 7.73 38.46
N HIS A 671 -18.28 7.82 37.68
CA HIS A 671 -18.61 9.00 36.89
C HIS A 671 -20.10 9.37 36.98
N PRO A 672 -20.46 10.67 36.90
CA PRO A 672 -21.85 11.11 36.89
C PRO A 672 -22.53 10.75 35.56
N ARG A 673 -23.79 11.16 35.37
CA ARG A 673 -24.43 11.08 34.05
C ARG A 673 -23.60 11.88 33.03
N LEU A 674 -23.31 11.27 31.90
CA LEU A 674 -22.51 11.88 30.84
C LEU A 674 -23.39 12.18 29.62
N ARG A 675 -23.00 13.21 28.88
CA ARG A 675 -23.54 13.53 27.56
C ARG A 675 -22.46 13.27 26.52
N VAL A 676 -22.82 12.50 25.48
CA VAL A 676 -21.98 12.27 24.31
C VAL A 676 -22.50 13.14 23.17
N LEU A 677 -21.60 13.82 22.47
CA LEU A 677 -21.87 14.63 21.28
C LEU A 677 -21.11 14.02 20.10
N PHE A 678 -21.82 13.37 19.18
CA PHE A 678 -21.28 12.82 17.94
C PHE A 678 -21.35 13.84 16.81
N ASN A 679 -20.29 13.93 16.01
CA ASN A 679 -20.32 14.66 14.75
C ASN A 679 -20.41 13.66 13.59
N LEU A 680 -21.53 13.71 12.87
CA LEU A 680 -21.76 12.92 11.66
C LEU A 680 -21.61 13.83 10.44
N SER A 681 -21.04 13.29 9.36
CA SER A 681 -20.92 13.99 8.08
C SER A 681 -21.52 13.17 6.95
N GLY A 682 -22.39 13.80 6.16
CA GLY A 682 -23.02 13.21 4.99
C GLY A 682 -22.04 12.97 3.86
N ASP A 683 -22.38 12.04 2.97
CA ASP A 683 -21.62 11.76 1.76
C ASP A 683 -21.73 12.91 0.73
N GLU A 684 -20.97 12.83 -0.35
CA GLU A 684 -20.92 13.89 -1.37
C GLU A 684 -22.03 13.83 -2.41
N HIS A 685 -22.73 12.70 -2.51
CA HIS A 685 -23.53 12.39 -3.69
C HIS A 685 -24.98 12.02 -3.39
N ALA A 686 -25.32 11.64 -2.16
CA ALA A 686 -26.65 11.17 -1.80
C ALA A 686 -27.01 11.45 -0.34
N LEU A 687 -28.32 11.42 -0.06
CA LEU A 687 -28.86 11.45 1.29
C LEU A 687 -28.55 10.13 1.99
N ALA A 688 -28.02 10.19 3.22
CA ALA A 688 -27.81 9.03 4.06
C ALA A 688 -28.86 8.97 5.17
N LEU A 689 -29.42 7.78 5.43
CA LEU A 689 -30.25 7.52 6.59
C LEU A 689 -29.40 6.89 7.67
N TRP A 690 -29.31 7.52 8.83
CA TRP A 690 -28.47 7.06 9.94
C TRP A 690 -29.31 6.56 11.10
N SER A 691 -28.74 5.66 11.89
CA SER A 691 -29.20 5.34 13.24
C SER A 691 -28.02 5.08 14.19
N LEU A 692 -28.18 5.51 15.44
CA LEU A 692 -27.26 5.30 16.53
C LEU A 692 -27.99 4.60 17.67
N ARG A 693 -27.38 3.58 18.27
CA ARG A 693 -27.94 2.86 19.43
C ARG A 693 -26.89 2.72 20.52
N CYS A 694 -27.28 3.02 21.75
CA CYS A 694 -26.47 2.86 22.95
C CYS A 694 -27.37 2.33 24.07
N GLY A 695 -27.22 1.04 24.42
CA GLY A 695 -28.15 0.35 25.32
C GLY A 695 -29.59 0.41 24.80
N ASP A 696 -30.51 0.88 25.64
CA ASP A 696 -31.94 1.03 25.29
C ASP A 696 -32.26 2.31 24.50
N VAL A 697 -31.28 3.21 24.33
CA VAL A 697 -31.46 4.47 23.60
C VAL A 697 -31.16 4.23 22.13
N ALA A 698 -32.15 4.44 21.27
CA ALA A 698 -31.99 4.41 19.81
C ALA A 698 -32.44 5.75 19.21
N MET A 699 -31.64 6.28 18.30
CA MET A 699 -31.93 7.51 17.55
C MET A 699 -31.67 7.26 16.07
N GLY A 700 -32.34 8.03 15.22
CA GLY A 700 -32.07 7.99 13.79
C GLY A 700 -32.65 9.20 13.08
N GLY A 701 -32.18 9.42 11.87
CA GLY A 701 -32.62 10.52 11.03
C GLY A 701 -32.02 10.44 9.65
N ASP A 702 -32.02 11.57 8.98
CA ASP A 702 -31.43 11.81 7.67
C ASP A 702 -30.24 12.77 7.78
N LEU A 703 -29.35 12.66 6.80
CA LEU A 703 -28.13 13.45 6.67
C LEU A 703 -27.92 13.79 5.19
N HIS A 704 -28.08 15.06 4.85
CA HIS A 704 -27.96 15.57 3.48
C HIS A 704 -26.51 15.60 2.99
N MET A 705 -26.36 15.81 1.68
CA MET A 705 -25.04 15.84 1.04
C MET A 705 -24.13 16.87 1.71
N ARG A 706 -22.96 16.44 2.19
CA ARG A 706 -21.97 17.27 2.89
C ARG A 706 -22.51 18.01 4.13
N GLU A 707 -23.65 17.60 4.67
CA GLU A 707 -24.19 18.14 5.92
C GLU A 707 -23.35 17.62 7.09
N HIS A 708 -23.00 18.50 8.03
CA HIS A 708 -22.47 18.11 9.34
C HIS A 708 -23.57 18.21 10.38
N LYS A 709 -23.77 17.15 11.16
CA LYS A 709 -24.85 17.05 12.14
C LYS A 709 -24.32 16.57 13.48
N TRP A 710 -24.62 17.34 14.52
CA TRP A 710 -24.27 17.00 15.89
C TRP A 710 -25.42 16.26 16.57
N ILE A 711 -25.18 15.01 16.97
CA ILE A 711 -26.15 14.15 17.64
C ILE A 711 -25.75 13.99 19.10
N ASN A 712 -26.70 14.08 20.01
CA ASN A 712 -26.43 13.87 21.43
C ASN A 712 -27.33 12.79 22.03
N PHE A 713 -26.75 12.02 22.95
CA PHE A 713 -27.47 11.15 23.87
C PHE A 713 -26.73 11.10 25.21
N GLU A 714 -27.39 10.53 26.21
CA GLU A 714 -26.86 10.48 27.58
C GLU A 714 -26.50 9.06 28.00
N ILE A 715 -25.39 8.94 28.72
CA ILE A 715 -24.94 7.71 29.35
C ILE A 715 -25.27 7.82 30.86
N PRO A 716 -25.92 6.81 31.46
CA PRO A 716 -26.22 6.79 32.88
C PRO A 716 -24.97 6.95 33.76
N ALA A 717 -25.14 7.42 35.00
CA ALA A 717 -24.07 7.39 35.98
C ALA A 717 -23.67 5.95 36.29
N ALA A 718 -22.39 5.73 36.60
CA ALA A 718 -21.86 4.44 36.98
C ALA A 718 -20.84 4.57 38.11
N ASP A 719 -20.88 3.63 39.05
CA ASP A 719 -19.99 3.61 40.21
C ASP A 719 -18.65 2.90 39.93
N ALA A 720 -18.54 2.20 38.80
CA ALA A 720 -17.37 1.41 38.43
C ALA A 720 -17.05 1.59 36.93
N THR A 721 -15.80 1.32 36.57
CA THR A 721 -15.35 1.30 35.17
C THR A 721 -16.15 0.28 34.36
N HIS A 722 -16.64 0.68 33.19
CA HIS A 722 -17.43 -0.16 32.31
C HIS A 722 -17.19 0.19 30.83
N ASP A 723 -17.61 -0.72 29.95
CA ASP A 723 -17.49 -0.56 28.50
C ASP A 723 -18.86 -0.24 27.90
N VAL A 724 -18.92 0.80 27.08
CA VAL A 724 -20.12 1.27 26.39
C VAL A 724 -20.04 0.91 24.92
N ARG A 725 -21.00 0.12 24.46
CA ARG A 725 -21.17 -0.22 23.04
C ARG A 725 -22.12 0.76 22.37
N ILE A 726 -21.69 1.28 21.22
CA ILE A 726 -22.46 2.20 20.39
C ILE A 726 -22.54 1.61 18.99
N GLU A 727 -23.74 1.18 18.60
CA GLU A 727 -24.04 0.67 17.26
C GLU A 727 -24.37 1.84 16.33
N ILE A 728 -23.80 1.85 15.14
CA ILE A 728 -23.83 2.94 14.16
C ILE A 728 -24.21 2.35 12.82
N ASP A 729 -25.46 2.52 12.41
CA ASP A 729 -25.96 1.87 11.20
C ASP A 729 -26.28 2.89 10.11
N ALA A 730 -26.04 2.50 8.86
CA ALA A 730 -26.63 3.12 7.69
C ALA A 730 -27.89 2.33 7.30
N ARG A 731 -29.03 3.02 7.19
CA ARG A 731 -30.32 2.39 6.89
C ARG A 731 -30.60 2.44 5.39
N PRO A 732 -31.24 1.40 4.82
CA PRO A 732 -31.63 1.42 3.42
C PRO A 732 -32.71 2.48 3.17
N ALA A 733 -32.61 3.17 2.04
CA ALA A 733 -33.68 4.01 1.52
C ALA A 733 -34.85 3.16 1.00
N SER A 734 -35.94 3.82 0.56
CA SER A 734 -37.15 3.13 0.07
C SER A 734 -36.92 2.24 -1.15
N ASP A 735 -35.86 2.49 -1.92
CA ASP A 735 -35.43 1.69 -3.07
C ASP A 735 -34.44 0.56 -2.70
N GLY A 736 -34.16 0.39 -1.40
CA GLY A 736 -33.24 -0.63 -0.88
C GLY A 736 -31.77 -0.24 -0.91
N VAL A 737 -31.41 0.94 -1.45
CA VAL A 737 -30.01 1.38 -1.52
C VAL A 737 -29.56 1.89 -0.14
N VAL A 738 -28.42 1.39 0.33
CA VAL A 738 -27.79 1.86 1.57
C VAL A 738 -26.71 2.88 1.23
N ILE A 739 -26.95 4.15 1.57
CA ILE A 739 -25.94 5.20 1.48
C ILE A 739 -25.32 5.38 2.86
N THR A 740 -24.02 5.17 2.95
CA THR A 740 -23.27 5.29 4.20
C THR A 740 -22.72 6.70 4.42
N TYR A 741 -22.30 7.00 5.66
CA TYR A 741 -21.88 8.32 6.11
C TYR A 741 -20.60 8.24 6.96
N PHE A 742 -20.05 9.40 7.30
CA PHE A 742 -18.83 9.52 8.09
C PHE A 742 -19.17 9.81 9.55
N VAL A 743 -18.44 9.16 10.45
CA VAL A 743 -18.36 9.54 11.87
C VAL A 743 -17.05 10.30 12.05
N CYS A 744 -17.14 11.61 12.30
CA CYS A 744 -15.94 12.46 12.46
C CYS A 744 -15.25 12.23 13.81
N GLY A 745 -16.04 11.92 14.85
CA GLY A 745 -15.58 11.71 16.21
C GLY A 745 -16.69 12.00 17.23
N PHE A 746 -16.34 11.97 18.51
CA PHE A 746 -17.26 12.27 19.60
C PHE A 746 -16.60 13.10 20.69
N PHE A 747 -17.41 13.89 21.41
CA PHE A 747 -17.04 14.61 22.62
C PHE A 747 -17.87 14.10 23.79
N LEU A 748 -17.26 13.90 24.96
CA LEU A 748 -17.93 13.38 26.15
C LEU A 748 -17.75 14.36 27.30
N HIS A 749 -18.82 14.73 28.01
CA HIS A 749 -18.73 15.56 29.22
C HIS A 749 -19.81 15.17 30.25
N ALA A 750 -19.64 15.54 31.52
CA ALA A 750 -20.70 15.37 32.51
C ALA A 750 -21.88 16.31 32.20
N VAL A 751 -23.13 15.85 32.40
CA VAL A 751 -24.33 16.62 32.05
C VAL A 751 -24.36 17.99 32.73
N ASP A 752 -23.88 18.06 33.97
CA ASP A 752 -23.86 19.28 34.79
C ASP A 752 -22.56 20.09 34.64
N ASP A 753 -21.62 19.63 33.80
CA ASP A 753 -20.37 20.35 33.53
C ASP A 753 -20.57 21.44 32.47
N VAL A 754 -20.90 22.63 32.96
CA VAL A 754 -21.13 23.82 32.14
C VAL A 754 -19.84 24.32 31.47
N VAL A 755 -18.68 24.12 32.12
CA VAL A 755 -17.39 24.61 31.62
C VAL A 755 -16.97 23.79 30.40
N ALA A 756 -16.95 22.45 30.51
CA ALA A 756 -16.60 21.58 29.39
C ALA A 756 -17.54 21.78 28.20
N ARG A 757 -18.83 22.04 28.46
CA ARG A 757 -19.80 22.37 27.41
C ARG A 757 -19.47 23.71 26.74
N GLN A 758 -19.11 24.74 27.51
CA GLN A 758 -18.74 26.03 26.96
C GLN A 758 -17.47 25.94 26.11
N ASP A 759 -16.44 25.26 26.62
CA ASP A 759 -15.18 25.03 25.91
C ASP A 759 -15.42 24.30 24.57
N PHE A 760 -16.29 23.29 24.57
CA PHE A 760 -16.70 22.60 23.35
C PHE A 760 -17.40 23.52 22.36
N LEU A 761 -18.37 24.33 22.81
CA LEU A 761 -19.09 25.27 21.96
C LEU A 761 -18.17 26.34 21.34
N GLU A 762 -17.19 26.82 22.13
CA GLU A 762 -16.16 27.73 21.66
C GLU A 762 -15.26 27.04 20.61
N ALA A 763 -14.78 25.83 20.89
CA ALA A 763 -13.95 25.06 19.98
C ALA A 763 -14.63 24.79 18.63
N ILE A 764 -15.93 24.44 18.59
CA ILE A 764 -16.65 24.25 17.31
C ILE A 764 -16.85 25.57 16.58
N THR A 765 -17.11 26.67 17.29
CA THR A 765 -17.37 27.99 16.69
C THR A 765 -16.11 28.59 16.09
N LEU A 766 -14.96 28.35 16.73
CA LEU A 766 -13.65 28.79 16.26
C LEU A 766 -12.98 27.80 15.28
N ASN A 767 -13.63 26.65 14.99
CA ASN A 767 -13.06 25.56 14.21
C ASN A 767 -11.70 25.07 14.78
N ARG A 768 -11.66 24.88 16.10
CA ARG A 768 -10.48 24.58 16.93
C ARG A 768 -10.68 23.33 17.80
N LEU A 769 -11.39 22.32 17.28
CA LEU A 769 -11.59 21.04 17.99
C LEU A 769 -10.26 20.33 18.33
N ASP A 770 -9.19 20.64 17.61
CA ASP A 770 -7.82 20.20 17.90
C ASP A 770 -7.33 20.64 19.29
N SER A 771 -7.81 21.77 19.81
CA SER A 771 -7.51 22.22 21.18
C SER A 771 -8.09 21.31 22.27
N LEU A 772 -9.16 20.58 21.95
CA LEU A 772 -9.79 19.62 22.86
C LEU A 772 -9.41 18.17 22.56
N ASN A 773 -8.49 17.93 21.61
CA ASN A 773 -8.13 16.60 21.16
C ASN A 773 -7.63 15.74 22.33
N ALA A 774 -8.32 14.63 22.60
CA ALA A 774 -8.02 13.68 23.68
C ALA A 774 -6.64 13.03 23.55
N PHE A 775 -6.10 13.01 22.33
CA PHE A 775 -4.82 12.43 21.98
C PHE A 775 -3.76 13.49 21.64
N GLY A 776 -4.11 14.77 21.72
CA GLY A 776 -3.17 15.87 21.49
C GLY A 776 -2.01 15.86 22.48
N GLU A 777 -0.90 16.46 22.07
CA GLU A 777 0.23 16.73 22.97
C GLU A 777 -0.21 17.71 24.06
N ASP A 778 0.12 17.42 25.33
CA ASP A 778 -0.19 18.31 26.45
C ASP A 778 0.42 19.71 26.21
N ASP A 779 -0.34 20.77 26.49
CA ASP A 779 0.07 22.16 26.21
C ASP A 779 1.36 22.59 26.94
N ALA A 780 1.74 21.90 28.02
CA ALA A 780 3.02 22.12 28.71
C ALA A 780 4.26 21.67 27.89
N ALA A 781 4.11 20.69 26.99
CA ALA A 781 5.18 20.19 26.13
C ALA A 781 5.35 21.02 24.84
N ARG A 782 4.26 21.64 24.35
CA ARG A 782 4.29 22.54 23.17
C ARG A 782 5.17 23.78 23.35
N MET A 783 5.40 24.23 24.58
CA MET A 783 6.18 25.43 24.89
C MET A 783 7.69 25.17 25.08
N THR A 784 8.14 23.91 25.06
CA THR A 784 9.53 23.51 25.31
C THR A 784 10.22 22.84 24.11
N GLY A 785 9.57 22.79 22.94
CA GLY A 785 10.07 22.15 21.73
C GLY A 785 10.65 23.12 20.71
#